data_AF-A0A2I0P7H4-F1
#
_entry.id   AF-A0A2I0P7H4-F1
#
_cell.length_a   1.000
_cell.length_b   1.000
_cell.length_c   1.000
_cell.angle_alpha   90.00
_cell.angle_beta   90.00
_cell.angle_gamma   90.00
#
_symmetry.space_group_name_H-M   'P 1'
#
loop_
_entity.id
_entity.type
_entity.pdbx_description
1 polymer ?
#
loop_
_entity_poly.entity_id
_entity_poly.type
_entity_poly.pdbx_seq_one_letter_code
_entity_poly.pdbx_strand_id
1 'polypeptide(L)'
;MPSARLISASPKEQAATSRWRRCSPGSFSPQGSTGEGSAVTEEVTVEVTDVVGEWTKFLKKQYKRELAELSREYPHKRSLIIDFRKILNNRLAFELLRSPGKVLGDIRDAIVQNKLIKLKDSQDPEQINIRFTNLPQKTDVRDIRADQINTFIGIEGILRKTTEVRPRIVSAVFKCRSCGKNTEPVPQGYGRFDEPDFCPNCERKTRLDLVMNRCRFVDAQKLRVQESPEGLRGGEQPQTLDIDVTDDLTGMVAPGDRVVVNGILRSVQRINSGQKSTLFDIYLECNSIEIGEKEFEEVSITEEDETKIMALARDPSIYKKIARSIAPTIYGTDDVKEAIALQLFGGIAKEMPDGSRLRGDIHVLLVGDPGIAKSQILRYVVKLSPRGIYTSGKSSTSAGLTATAVKDEFGDGRWTLEAGALVLADMGIAAVDEMDKMAKEDRSALHEAMEQQCYDDVTEVLTEAGWKLFRDVTSDDRVATLSPDGRLEYASPSDFVASAYDGELYYIKSRQVDLAVTPNHRMYVNLNRRADEWEGFQLIRMDEVPTHKRMRFKKNAAWAGERQETYEIPPVTKFANQNSKGKLTDPIRIGMDDWLEFLGYFLSEGSVQRHHQTQVPYRVIISQKIPESVEKIRQCLERLPFRFSYDGANFAINAKQLAQHLAPFGKCHEKYVPDYAKRLPPEQIGILLDALMLGDGYVNKTTGVSIYITSSKRLADDVTELLLKKGWSGNVHLMREAGTVTPTPRGGTSTVTHDIFQVTFIRDGQNEPNVNSNGQRQIEKRPYKGTIYCLEVPNHILYVRRNGIPIWCGNSISVAKAGITATLKSRCALLGAANPKLGRFDQFIPIGEQIDMPPSLLSRFDLIFVMTDQPEAERDGAIAHHIIKTHSVGELIKQHAYTPLPDVDDAYIQRALAPVIPDIDPTLLRKYIAYAKRTCFPILSDGAQDALISYYMRLRDLASGNKPVPVTARQLEALVRLAEASARMRLSTTIDTEDTDRILKIVDVCLRQVAYDAETGSFDIDKLVTGVMKSQRDIIRSVKEAIRNISGDSGGQAKLDEVLDILVQQGFSRDKIEHTIEQLKRGGDLLEPRHGYIKVT
;
A
#
# COMPACT_ATOMS: atom_id res chain seq x y z
N MET A 1 -46.02 -12.43 35.76
CA MET A 1 -46.99 -12.68 36.85
C MET A 1 -46.18 -12.87 38.13
N PRO A 2 -46.57 -12.38 39.32
CA PRO A 2 -47.85 -11.76 39.78
C PRO A 2 -47.77 -10.22 39.88
N SER A 3 -48.80 -9.44 39.53
CA SER A 3 -49.94 -8.93 40.33
C SER A 3 -49.55 -7.89 41.41
N ALA A 4 -49.66 -6.59 41.14
CA ALA A 4 -50.85 -5.73 41.35
C ALA A 4 -51.02 -5.23 42.80
N ARG A 5 -50.94 -3.90 43.01
CA ARG A 5 -52.09 -3.04 43.39
C ARG A 5 -51.70 -1.57 43.55
N LEU A 6 -52.48 -0.72 42.87
CA LEU A 6 -52.57 0.72 43.00
C LEU A 6 -53.17 1.11 44.37
N ILE A 7 -52.74 2.25 44.93
CA ILE A 7 -53.67 3.22 45.54
C ILE A 7 -53.21 4.65 45.16
N SER A 8 -54.12 5.33 44.48
CA SER A 8 -54.16 6.74 44.12
C SER A 8 -54.67 7.62 45.26
N ALA A 9 -54.17 8.86 45.39
CA ALA A 9 -54.96 10.10 45.30
C ALA A 9 -54.26 11.31 45.97
N SER A 10 -54.15 12.39 45.19
CA SER A 10 -53.97 13.83 45.53
C SER A 10 -54.96 14.34 46.62
N PRO A 11 -54.95 15.59 47.16
CA PRO A 11 -54.52 16.86 46.52
C PRO A 11 -54.05 18.07 47.41
N LYS A 12 -53.67 19.21 46.75
CA LYS A 12 -53.84 20.64 47.17
C LYS A 12 -53.14 21.11 48.48
N GLU A 13 -52.78 22.37 48.77
CA GLU A 13 -52.92 23.73 48.22
C GLU A 13 -51.95 24.66 49.01
N GLN A 14 -51.40 25.68 48.35
CA GLN A 14 -51.15 27.07 48.78
C GLN A 14 -50.52 27.49 50.16
N ALA A 15 -49.56 28.43 50.02
CA ALA A 15 -49.38 29.69 50.77
C ALA A 15 -48.56 29.79 52.10
N ALA A 16 -47.40 30.44 51.97
CA ALA A 16 -46.89 31.64 52.67
C ALA A 16 -46.57 31.67 54.20
N THR A 17 -45.27 31.91 54.47
CA THR A 17 -44.66 32.85 55.45
C THR A 17 -44.87 32.71 56.96
N SER A 18 -43.77 32.76 57.74
CA SER A 18 -43.64 33.71 58.87
C SER A 18 -42.21 33.81 59.44
N ARG A 19 -41.93 35.01 59.96
CA ARG A 19 -40.64 35.60 60.38
C ARG A 19 -40.24 35.26 61.82
N TRP A 20 -38.93 35.35 62.05
CA TRP A 20 -38.23 35.40 63.34
C TRP A 20 -38.23 36.81 64.00
N ARG A 21 -38.05 36.86 65.33
CA ARG A 21 -37.65 38.08 66.08
C ARG A 21 -36.61 37.76 67.19
N ARG A 22 -35.48 38.51 67.10
CA ARG A 22 -34.66 39.23 68.11
C ARG A 22 -34.31 38.60 69.48
N CYS A 23 -33.00 38.57 69.80
CA CYS A 23 -32.29 39.58 70.64
C CYS A 23 -30.79 39.20 70.84
N SER A 24 -29.90 40.21 70.94
CA SER A 24 -28.45 40.16 71.30
C SER A 24 -28.23 41.11 72.51
N PRO A 25 -27.09 41.15 73.29
CA PRO A 25 -25.70 41.42 72.82
C PRO A 25 -24.54 40.75 73.62
N GLY A 26 -23.32 40.69 73.07
CA GLY A 26 -22.13 41.36 73.62
C GLY A 26 -20.80 40.85 73.01
N SER A 27 -19.85 41.77 72.79
CA SER A 27 -18.85 41.84 71.71
C SER A 27 -17.41 41.38 72.05
N PHE A 28 -16.67 40.91 71.03
CA PHE A 28 -15.27 41.31 70.76
C PHE A 28 -14.96 41.15 69.25
N SER A 29 -14.37 42.18 68.65
CA SER A 29 -14.10 42.43 67.22
C SER A 29 -12.60 42.17 66.88
N PRO A 30 -12.13 42.10 65.60
CA PRO A 30 -12.11 43.24 64.67
C PRO A 30 -12.42 42.92 63.19
N GLN A 31 -13.40 43.68 62.68
CA GLN A 31 -13.42 44.42 61.41
C GLN A 31 -13.09 43.68 60.10
N GLY A 32 -14.15 43.12 59.51
CA GLY A 32 -14.29 42.87 58.08
C GLY A 32 -15.77 43.00 57.73
N SER A 33 -16.28 44.23 57.60
CA SER A 33 -17.72 44.49 57.45
C SER A 33 -18.20 44.20 56.04
N THR A 34 -19.10 43.22 55.98
CA THR A 34 -20.12 43.00 54.95
C THR A 34 -20.85 44.29 54.61
N GLY A 35 -20.77 44.71 53.34
CA GLY A 35 -21.77 45.59 52.75
C GLY A 35 -22.90 44.74 52.19
N GLU A 36 -24.08 44.88 52.79
CA GLU A 36 -25.36 44.61 52.14
C GLU A 36 -25.44 45.51 50.90
N GLY A 37 -25.02 44.96 49.76
CA GLY A 37 -25.38 45.49 48.46
C GLY A 37 -26.71 44.88 48.07
N SER A 38 -27.79 45.65 48.22
CA SER A 38 -28.89 45.64 47.25
C SER A 38 -28.33 45.24 45.89
N ALA A 39 -28.93 44.24 45.24
CA ALA A 39 -28.75 44.04 43.81
C ALA A 39 -29.28 45.32 43.16
N VAL A 40 -28.39 46.31 43.06
CA VAL A 40 -28.48 47.36 42.09
C VAL A 40 -28.53 46.55 40.81
N THR A 41 -29.74 46.42 40.28
CA THR A 41 -29.94 46.49 38.84
C THR A 41 -29.18 47.73 38.41
N GLU A 42 -27.87 47.61 38.21
CA GLU A 42 -27.19 48.46 37.27
C GLU A 42 -27.82 48.03 35.96
N GLU A 43 -28.94 48.69 35.66
CA GLU A 43 -29.27 49.13 34.33
C GLU A 43 -27.99 49.74 33.77
N VAL A 44 -27.10 48.88 33.27
CA VAL A 44 -26.22 49.25 32.18
C VAL A 44 -27.22 49.66 31.13
N THR A 45 -27.33 50.97 30.96
CA THR A 45 -27.96 51.62 29.84
C THR A 45 -27.29 51.06 28.60
N VAL A 46 -27.82 49.94 28.12
CA VAL A 46 -27.51 49.40 26.81
C VAL A 46 -28.06 50.47 25.89
N GLU A 47 -27.19 51.35 25.40
CA GLU A 47 -27.44 52.02 24.14
C GLU A 47 -27.95 50.93 23.21
N VAL A 48 -29.23 51.01 22.83
CA VAL A 48 -29.85 50.09 21.89
C VAL A 48 -29.24 50.42 20.53
N THR A 49 -28.00 50.00 20.34
CA THR A 49 -27.30 49.99 19.07
C THR A 49 -27.84 48.78 18.31
N ASP A 50 -28.36 49.02 17.11
CA ASP A 50 -28.85 48.00 16.19
C ASP A 50 -27.69 47.11 15.71
N VAL A 51 -27.31 46.11 16.52
CA VAL A 51 -26.23 45.14 16.24
C VAL A 51 -26.52 44.38 14.94
N VAL A 52 -27.79 44.08 14.67
CA VAL A 52 -28.27 43.45 13.43
C VAL A 52 -28.03 44.37 12.22
N GLY A 53 -28.26 45.67 12.38
CA GLY A 53 -27.96 46.70 11.39
C GLY A 53 -26.47 46.84 11.06
N GLU A 54 -25.58 46.70 12.05
CA GLU A 54 -24.13 46.70 11.84
C GLU A 54 -23.64 45.48 11.05
N TRP A 55 -24.11 44.28 11.41
CA TRP A 55 -23.85 43.06 10.64
C TRP A 55 -24.37 43.16 9.21
N THR A 56 -25.54 43.75 9.02
CA THR A 56 -26.11 44.00 7.68
C THR A 56 -25.20 44.91 6.84
N LYS A 57 -24.71 46.02 7.43
CA LYS A 57 -23.78 46.93 6.74
C LYS A 57 -22.47 46.23 6.39
N PHE A 58 -21.93 45.44 7.30
CA PHE A 58 -20.70 44.68 7.11
C PHE A 58 -20.82 43.67 5.96
N LEU A 59 -21.87 42.84 5.99
CA LEU A 59 -22.15 41.84 4.96
C LEU A 59 -22.34 42.46 3.58
N LYS A 60 -23.10 43.57 3.49
CA LYS A 60 -23.31 44.30 2.22
C LYS A 60 -22.02 44.91 1.66
N LYS A 61 -21.11 45.36 2.52
CA LYS A 61 -19.87 46.04 2.12
C LYS A 61 -18.78 45.06 1.68
N GLN A 62 -18.56 44.00 2.45
CA GLN A 62 -17.40 43.12 2.29
C GLN A 62 -17.71 41.77 1.62
N TYR A 63 -18.96 41.28 1.71
CA TYR A 63 -19.33 39.91 1.29
C TYR A 63 -20.45 39.87 0.25
N LYS A 64 -20.60 40.95 -0.53
CA LYS A 64 -21.67 41.06 -1.54
C LYS A 64 -21.54 40.02 -2.66
N ARG A 65 -20.31 39.66 -3.04
CA ARG A 65 -20.04 38.69 -4.11
C ARG A 65 -20.41 37.28 -3.66
N GLU A 66 -19.97 36.92 -2.47
CA GLU A 66 -20.17 35.63 -1.82
C GLU A 66 -21.66 35.38 -1.54
N LEU A 67 -22.39 36.41 -1.08
CA LEU A 67 -23.85 36.32 -0.91
C LEU A 67 -24.59 36.13 -2.25
N ALA A 68 -24.10 36.76 -3.33
CA ALA A 68 -24.69 36.59 -4.66
C ALA A 68 -24.40 35.20 -5.25
N GLU A 69 -23.22 34.65 -4.99
CA GLU A 69 -22.81 33.29 -5.37
C GLU A 69 -23.63 32.24 -4.60
N LEU A 70 -23.75 32.39 -3.28
CA LEU A 70 -24.59 31.55 -2.43
C LEU A 70 -26.05 31.56 -2.91
N SER A 71 -26.58 32.72 -3.30
CA SER A 71 -27.93 32.84 -3.86
C SER A 71 -28.12 32.12 -5.21
N ARG A 72 -27.05 31.91 -5.99
CA ARG A 72 -27.10 31.24 -7.31
C ARG A 72 -26.91 29.73 -7.20
N GLU A 73 -26.03 29.29 -6.31
CA GLU A 73 -25.61 27.89 -6.17
C GLU A 73 -26.43 27.09 -5.16
N TYR A 74 -27.34 27.76 -4.43
CA TYR A 74 -28.30 27.08 -3.57
C TYR A 74 -29.19 26.12 -4.40
N PRO A 75 -29.39 24.85 -3.97
CA PRO A 75 -29.13 24.28 -2.64
C PRO A 75 -27.80 23.51 -2.48
N HIS A 76 -26.90 23.55 -3.46
CA HIS A 76 -25.62 22.82 -3.43
C HIS A 76 -24.62 23.47 -2.47
N LYS A 77 -24.58 24.81 -2.43
CA LYS A 77 -23.77 25.57 -1.47
C LYS A 77 -24.68 26.20 -0.43
N ARG A 78 -24.50 25.80 0.83
CA ARG A 78 -25.36 26.22 1.96
C ARG A 78 -24.61 27.02 3.02
N SER A 79 -23.28 27.10 2.94
CA SER A 79 -22.45 27.80 3.92
C SER A 79 -21.90 29.13 3.41
N LEU A 80 -21.94 30.14 4.28
CA LEU A 80 -21.25 31.41 4.13
C LEU A 80 -20.00 31.40 5.01
N ILE A 81 -18.83 31.44 4.38
CA ILE A 81 -17.54 31.46 5.07
C ILE A 81 -17.11 32.92 5.29
N ILE A 82 -16.88 33.28 6.55
CA ILE A 82 -16.47 34.62 6.98
C ILE A 82 -15.09 34.52 7.63
N ASP A 83 -14.13 35.25 7.07
CA ASP A 83 -12.78 35.36 7.64
C ASP A 83 -12.78 36.31 8.84
N PHE A 84 -12.36 35.81 10.00
CA PHE A 84 -12.29 36.57 11.25
C PHE A 84 -11.33 37.76 11.15
N ARG A 85 -10.26 37.69 10.34
CA ARG A 85 -9.30 38.79 10.17
C ARG A 85 -9.96 40.08 9.67
N LYS A 86 -11.06 39.96 8.92
CA LYS A 86 -11.80 41.12 8.40
C LYS A 86 -12.70 41.79 9.45
N ILE A 87 -12.93 41.15 10.59
CA ILE A 87 -13.79 41.63 11.69
C ILE A 87 -12.94 42.11 12.89
N LEU A 88 -11.63 41.83 12.89
CA LEU A 88 -10.69 42.04 14.01
C LEU A 88 -10.75 43.43 14.66
N ASN A 89 -11.04 44.48 13.89
CA ASN A 89 -11.05 45.87 14.35
C ASN A 89 -12.42 46.36 14.88
N ASN A 90 -13.44 45.49 14.93
CA ASN A 90 -14.81 45.85 15.29
C ASN A 90 -15.23 45.23 16.62
N ARG A 91 -16.10 45.90 17.38
CA ARG A 91 -16.71 45.40 18.63
C ARG A 91 -17.34 44.01 18.46
N LEU A 92 -17.83 43.74 17.24
CA LEU A 92 -18.41 42.47 16.82
C LEU A 92 -17.46 41.26 16.97
N ALA A 93 -16.14 41.45 16.87
CA ALA A 93 -15.16 40.38 17.08
C ALA A 93 -15.14 39.86 18.53
N PHE A 94 -15.22 40.78 19.50
CA PHE A 94 -15.24 40.44 20.93
C PHE A 94 -16.55 39.75 21.33
N GLU A 95 -17.69 40.17 20.76
CA GLU A 95 -18.99 39.54 21.03
C GLU A 95 -19.07 38.12 20.43
N LEU A 96 -18.41 37.87 19.29
CA LEU A 96 -18.32 36.54 18.69
C LEU A 96 -17.54 35.56 19.56
N LEU A 97 -16.39 35.98 20.12
CA LEU A 97 -15.57 35.11 20.97
C LEU A 97 -16.27 34.76 22.29
N ARG A 98 -17.01 35.72 22.89
CA ARG A 98 -17.67 35.55 24.19
C ARG A 98 -19.04 34.89 24.11
N SER A 99 -19.82 35.20 23.08
CA SER A 99 -21.20 34.72 22.92
C SER A 99 -21.52 34.33 21.47
N PRO A 100 -20.86 33.27 20.95
CA PRO A 100 -20.98 32.86 19.55
C PRO A 100 -22.42 32.48 19.16
N GLY A 101 -23.16 31.83 20.06
CA GLY A 101 -24.55 31.40 19.79
C GLY A 101 -25.50 32.56 19.51
N LYS A 102 -25.34 33.69 20.21
CA LYS A 102 -26.15 34.89 19.99
C LYS A 102 -25.80 35.55 18.66
N VAL A 103 -24.49 35.71 18.37
CA VAL A 103 -24.01 36.33 17.14
C VAL A 103 -24.41 35.54 15.89
N LEU A 104 -24.38 34.20 15.95
CA LEU A 104 -24.89 33.35 14.86
C LEU A 104 -26.38 33.58 14.59
N GLY A 105 -27.17 33.78 15.65
CA GLY A 105 -28.57 34.20 15.57
C GLY A 105 -28.74 35.58 14.94
N ASP A 106 -28.00 36.58 15.43
CA ASP A 106 -28.07 37.96 14.95
C ASP A 106 -27.70 38.09 13.46
N ILE A 107 -26.70 37.35 12.99
CA ILE A 107 -26.30 37.31 11.57
C ILE A 107 -27.37 36.62 10.73
N ARG A 108 -27.97 35.54 11.23
CA ARG A 108 -29.07 34.86 10.54
C ARG A 108 -30.27 35.78 10.41
N ASP A 109 -30.63 36.48 11.48
CA ASP A 109 -31.70 37.48 11.47
C ASP A 109 -31.39 38.63 10.52
N ALA A 110 -30.14 39.10 10.47
CA ALA A 110 -29.69 40.13 9.51
C ALA A 110 -29.89 39.70 8.05
N ILE A 111 -29.64 38.43 7.72
CA ILE A 111 -29.83 37.87 6.37
C ILE A 111 -31.32 37.78 6.02
N VAL A 112 -32.14 37.29 6.96
CA VAL A 112 -33.59 37.07 6.78
C VAL A 112 -34.34 38.40 6.70
N GLN A 113 -34.16 39.30 7.68
CA GLN A 113 -34.89 40.56 7.79
C GLN A 113 -34.60 41.52 6.62
N ASN A 114 -33.34 41.57 6.16
CA ASN A 114 -32.93 42.48 5.07
C ASN A 114 -33.02 41.86 3.67
N LYS A 115 -33.55 40.63 3.53
CA LYS A 115 -33.67 39.88 2.27
C LYS A 115 -32.41 39.98 1.41
N LEU A 116 -31.25 39.75 2.04
CA LEU A 116 -29.95 39.84 1.37
C LEU A 116 -29.78 38.79 0.26
N ILE A 117 -30.60 37.73 0.31
CA ILE A 117 -30.61 36.60 -0.63
C ILE A 117 -32.02 36.47 -1.21
N LYS A 118 -32.11 36.35 -2.54
CA LYS A 118 -33.37 36.09 -3.26
C LYS A 118 -33.33 34.67 -3.82
N LEU A 119 -33.88 33.73 -3.07
CA LEU A 119 -34.04 32.34 -3.51
C LEU A 119 -35.13 32.26 -4.61
N LYS A 120 -34.89 31.45 -5.65
CA LYS A 120 -35.81 31.31 -6.81
C LYS A 120 -37.06 30.50 -6.49
N ASP A 121 -37.00 29.61 -5.50
CA ASP A 121 -38.11 28.77 -5.07
C ASP A 121 -38.49 29.13 -3.64
N SER A 122 -39.77 29.02 -3.29
CA SER A 122 -40.37 29.34 -1.99
C SER A 122 -39.88 28.44 -0.84
N GLN A 123 -38.56 28.40 -0.61
CA GLN A 123 -37.90 27.77 0.52
C GLN A 123 -37.34 28.86 1.44
N ASP A 124 -37.55 28.69 2.74
CA ASP A 124 -37.13 29.68 3.73
C ASP A 124 -35.59 29.83 3.79
N PRO A 125 -35.06 31.06 3.94
CA PRO A 125 -33.63 31.34 4.13
C PRO A 125 -33.03 30.80 5.44
N GLU A 126 -33.80 30.03 6.21
CA GLU A 126 -33.41 29.37 7.47
C GLU A 126 -32.33 28.27 7.32
N GLN A 127 -31.83 28.03 6.12
CA GLN A 127 -30.99 26.89 5.76
C GLN A 127 -29.53 27.26 5.49
N ILE A 128 -29.10 28.48 5.85
CA ILE A 128 -27.73 28.94 5.61
C ILE A 128 -26.87 28.74 6.86
N ASN A 129 -25.75 28.04 6.71
CA ASN A 129 -24.76 27.84 7.76
C ASN A 129 -23.74 28.99 7.74
N ILE A 130 -23.50 29.64 8.87
CA ILE A 130 -22.49 30.70 8.98
C ILE A 130 -21.23 30.09 9.58
N ARG A 131 -20.13 30.14 8.83
CA ARG A 131 -18.86 29.48 9.12
C ARG A 131 -17.78 30.55 9.35
N PHE A 132 -17.02 30.49 10.44
CA PHE A 132 -15.95 31.46 10.75
C PHE A 132 -14.57 30.83 10.68
N THR A 133 -13.66 31.38 9.87
CA THR A 133 -12.28 30.90 9.70
C THR A 133 -11.25 31.89 10.23
N ASN A 134 -10.01 31.43 10.45
CA ASN A 134 -8.85 32.21 10.92
C ASN A 134 -9.02 32.87 12.31
N LEU A 135 -9.46 32.12 13.32
CA LEU A 135 -9.51 32.65 14.69
C LEU A 135 -8.10 33.02 15.20
N PRO A 136 -7.96 34.11 15.98
CA PRO A 136 -6.67 34.60 16.46
C PRO A 136 -6.12 33.78 17.63
N GLN A 137 -7.00 33.13 18.41
CA GLN A 137 -6.61 32.26 19.52
C GLN A 137 -6.78 30.80 19.12
N LYS A 138 -5.65 30.09 19.03
CA LYS A 138 -5.57 28.64 18.96
C LYS A 138 -5.23 28.12 20.34
N THR A 139 -6.07 27.26 20.89
CA THR A 139 -5.89 26.65 22.20
C THR A 139 -5.56 25.18 22.02
N ASP A 140 -4.52 24.71 22.69
CA ASP A 140 -4.20 23.28 22.71
C ASP A 140 -5.25 22.51 23.50
N VAL A 141 -5.51 21.26 23.10
CA VAL A 141 -6.52 20.40 23.75
C VAL A 141 -6.32 20.31 25.26
N ARG A 142 -5.06 20.34 25.70
CA ARG A 142 -4.66 20.27 27.10
C ARG A 142 -4.93 21.53 27.91
N ASP A 143 -4.93 22.69 27.26
CA ASP A 143 -5.11 23.98 27.91
C ASP A 143 -6.58 24.37 28.05
N ILE A 144 -7.48 23.46 27.70
CA ILE A 144 -8.92 23.64 27.90
C ILE A 144 -9.23 23.72 29.40
N ARG A 145 -9.90 24.80 29.80
CA ARG A 145 -10.29 25.09 31.18
C ARG A 145 -11.78 25.45 31.26
N ALA A 146 -12.32 25.49 32.48
CA ALA A 146 -13.76 25.66 32.72
C ALA A 146 -14.30 27.05 32.32
N ASP A 147 -13.44 28.08 32.30
CA ASP A 147 -13.75 29.44 31.86
C ASP A 147 -14.06 29.54 30.37
N GLN A 148 -13.59 28.58 29.57
CA GLN A 148 -13.80 28.54 28.12
C GLN A 148 -15.10 27.82 27.70
N ILE A 149 -15.89 27.31 28.64
CA ILE A 149 -17.17 26.66 28.33
C ILE A 149 -18.14 27.69 27.73
N ASN A 150 -18.79 27.32 26.63
CA ASN A 150 -19.66 28.18 25.80
C ASN A 150 -18.96 29.35 25.09
N THR A 151 -17.63 29.39 25.07
CA THR A 151 -16.85 30.36 24.28
C THR A 151 -16.45 29.77 22.93
N PHE A 152 -16.05 30.64 22.00
CA PHE A 152 -15.59 30.24 20.66
C PHE A 152 -14.08 30.02 20.66
N ILE A 153 -13.64 28.78 20.43
CA ILE A 153 -12.23 28.38 20.48
C ILE A 153 -11.81 27.70 19.18
N GLY A 154 -10.55 27.90 18.79
CA GLY A 154 -9.90 27.16 17.71
C GLY A 154 -8.96 26.12 18.30
N ILE A 155 -9.09 24.86 17.90
CA ILE A 155 -8.25 23.76 18.38
C ILE A 155 -7.48 23.20 17.21
N GLU A 156 -6.17 23.04 17.38
CA GLU A 156 -5.28 22.43 16.40
C GLU A 156 -4.92 21.01 16.83
N GLY A 157 -4.97 20.06 15.89
CA GLY A 157 -4.54 18.70 16.15
C GLY A 157 -4.65 17.77 14.96
N ILE A 158 -4.25 16.52 15.16
CA ILE A 158 -4.30 15.47 14.16
C ILE A 158 -5.60 14.70 14.34
N LEU A 159 -6.34 14.50 13.25
CA LEU A 159 -7.56 13.72 13.28
C LEU A 159 -7.25 12.23 13.46
N ARG A 160 -7.58 11.66 14.61
CA ARG A 160 -7.30 10.24 14.90
C ARG A 160 -8.36 9.31 14.33
N LYS A 161 -9.63 9.67 14.50
CA LYS A 161 -10.78 8.83 14.13
C LYS A 161 -11.95 9.67 13.64
N THR A 162 -12.70 9.09 12.71
CA THR A 162 -13.94 9.66 12.17
C THR A 162 -15.02 8.60 12.15
N THR A 163 -16.23 8.91 12.61
CA THR A 163 -17.37 8.00 12.43
C THR A 163 -17.89 8.08 10.99
N GLU A 164 -18.70 7.09 10.59
CA GLU A 164 -19.52 7.20 9.38
C GLU A 164 -20.52 8.37 9.53
N VAL A 165 -20.89 8.98 8.40
CA VAL A 165 -21.91 10.04 8.36
C VAL A 165 -23.28 9.42 8.62
N ARG A 166 -24.01 9.94 9.62
CA ARG A 166 -25.33 9.42 10.04
C ARG A 166 -26.35 10.55 10.13
N PRO A 167 -27.63 10.31 9.77
CA PRO A 167 -28.67 11.31 9.92
C PRO A 167 -29.02 11.53 11.39
N ARG A 168 -28.98 12.78 11.85
CA ARG A 168 -29.40 13.21 13.19
C ARG A 168 -30.65 14.08 13.11
N ILE A 169 -31.63 13.82 13.99
CA ILE A 169 -32.82 14.66 14.12
C ILE A 169 -32.43 15.95 14.85
N VAL A 170 -32.66 17.10 14.22
CA VAL A 170 -32.46 18.43 14.84
C VAL A 170 -33.80 19.00 15.32
N SER A 171 -34.90 18.70 14.63
CA SER A 171 -36.24 19.05 15.09
C SER A 171 -37.20 17.88 14.92
N ALA A 172 -37.78 17.45 16.03
CA ALA A 172 -38.72 16.35 16.07
C ALA A 172 -40.17 16.87 16.04
N VAL A 173 -41.00 16.30 15.17
CA VAL A 173 -42.43 16.57 15.14
C VAL A 173 -43.16 15.32 15.61
N PHE A 174 -43.94 15.48 16.66
CA PHE A 174 -44.68 14.39 17.27
C PHE A 174 -46.15 14.46 16.90
N LYS A 175 -46.81 13.31 16.78
CA LYS A 175 -48.26 13.21 16.61
C LYS A 175 -48.88 12.66 17.89
N CYS A 176 -49.82 13.41 18.44
CA CYS A 176 -50.54 12.97 19.61
C CYS A 176 -51.57 11.90 19.26
N ARG A 177 -51.52 10.74 19.92
CA ARG A 177 -52.46 9.64 19.68
C ARG A 177 -53.89 9.94 20.17
N SER A 178 -54.07 10.88 21.09
CA SER A 178 -55.40 11.22 21.65
C SER A 178 -56.12 12.34 20.91
N CYS A 179 -55.41 13.38 20.45
CA CYS A 179 -56.02 14.48 19.68
C CYS A 179 -55.72 14.44 18.17
N GLY A 180 -54.85 13.55 17.71
CA GLY A 180 -54.49 13.37 16.30
C GLY A 180 -53.70 14.52 15.68
N LYS A 181 -53.50 15.64 16.41
CA LYS A 181 -52.75 16.80 15.95
C LYS A 181 -51.24 16.62 16.17
N ASN A 182 -50.48 17.30 15.32
CA ASN A 182 -49.03 17.33 15.38
C ASN A 182 -48.57 18.45 16.32
N THR A 183 -47.46 18.22 17.03
CA THR A 183 -46.80 19.24 17.83
C THR A 183 -46.06 20.22 16.92
N GLU A 184 -45.76 21.40 17.46
CA GLU A 184 -44.72 22.24 16.89
C GLU A 184 -43.38 21.50 16.91
N PRO A 185 -42.45 21.81 15.97
CA PRO A 185 -41.14 21.17 15.95
C PRO A 185 -40.39 21.40 17.26
N VAL A 186 -40.12 20.32 17.99
CA VAL A 186 -39.35 20.37 19.23
C VAL A 186 -37.86 20.27 18.88
N PRO A 187 -37.04 21.29 19.20
CA PRO A 187 -35.61 21.23 18.95
C PRO A 187 -34.99 20.11 19.78
N GLN A 188 -34.16 19.29 19.13
CA GLN A 188 -33.47 18.17 19.76
C GLN A 188 -32.01 18.56 20.01
N GLY A 189 -31.59 18.44 21.27
CA GLY A 189 -30.20 18.68 21.67
C GLY A 189 -29.28 17.50 21.37
N TYR A 190 -28.03 17.62 21.79
CA TYR A 190 -27.10 16.50 21.80
C TYR A 190 -27.33 15.61 23.02
N GLY A 191 -27.38 14.30 22.81
CA GLY A 191 -27.55 13.32 23.90
C GLY A 191 -28.89 12.59 23.83
N ARG A 192 -29.68 12.68 24.91
CA ARG A 192 -30.95 11.96 25.02
C ARG A 192 -31.99 12.60 24.12
N PHE A 193 -32.78 11.75 23.46
CA PHE A 193 -33.95 12.17 22.69
C PHE A 193 -35.00 12.78 23.64
N ASP A 194 -35.32 14.05 23.41
CA ASP A 194 -36.24 14.84 24.23
C ASP A 194 -37.67 14.72 23.68
N GLU A 195 -38.45 13.83 24.30
CA GLU A 195 -39.88 13.68 24.04
C GLU A 195 -40.67 14.48 25.10
N PRO A 196 -41.57 15.40 24.71
CA PRO A 196 -42.38 16.12 25.68
C PRO A 196 -43.38 15.18 26.37
N ASP A 197 -43.42 15.19 27.70
CA ASP A 197 -44.26 14.30 28.53
C ASP A 197 -45.78 14.53 28.35
N PHE A 198 -46.16 15.68 27.81
CA PHE A 198 -47.56 16.11 27.63
C PHE A 198 -47.75 16.70 26.23
N CYS A 199 -48.93 16.49 25.66
CA CYS A 199 -49.26 17.11 24.37
C CYS A 199 -49.58 18.61 24.57
N PRO A 200 -48.87 19.54 23.90
CA PRO A 200 -49.12 20.98 24.04
C PRO A 200 -50.50 21.43 23.54
N ASN A 201 -51.16 20.63 22.70
CA ASN A 201 -52.45 21.00 22.10
C ASN A 201 -53.68 20.41 22.84
N CYS A 202 -53.51 19.41 23.69
CA CYS A 202 -54.63 18.85 24.48
C CYS A 202 -54.32 18.64 25.96
N GLU A 203 -53.12 19.02 26.42
CA GLU A 203 -52.61 18.98 27.81
C GLU A 203 -52.74 17.62 28.53
N ARG A 204 -53.06 16.55 27.80
CA ARG A 204 -53.16 15.19 28.33
C ARG A 204 -51.80 14.50 28.25
N LYS A 205 -51.48 13.75 29.31
CA LYS A 205 -50.37 12.79 29.31
C LYS A 205 -50.73 11.64 28.38
N THR A 206 -50.18 11.62 27.17
CA THR A 206 -50.44 10.62 26.14
C THR A 206 -49.12 10.32 25.43
N ARG A 207 -48.91 9.07 24.97
CA ARG A 207 -47.73 8.74 24.15
C ARG A 207 -47.75 9.51 22.83
N LEU A 208 -46.61 10.05 22.47
CA LEU A 208 -46.40 10.85 21.28
C LEU A 208 -45.68 10.01 20.23
N ASP A 209 -46.30 9.82 19.06
CA ASP A 209 -45.69 9.04 17.98
C ASP A 209 -44.83 9.98 17.11
N LEU A 210 -43.56 9.64 16.90
CA LEU A 210 -42.66 10.45 16.07
C LEU A 210 -43.07 10.36 14.59
N VAL A 211 -43.31 11.52 13.95
CA VAL A 211 -43.65 11.57 12.52
C VAL A 211 -42.38 11.81 11.70
N MET A 212 -41.73 10.72 11.30
CA MET A 212 -40.46 10.77 10.54
C MET A 212 -40.51 11.74 9.35
N ASN A 213 -41.58 11.72 8.55
CA ASN A 213 -41.71 12.55 7.34
C ASN A 213 -41.78 14.07 7.60
N ARG A 214 -42.01 14.50 8.84
CA ARG A 214 -42.05 15.93 9.23
C ARG A 214 -40.91 16.31 10.17
N CYS A 215 -40.06 15.36 10.53
CA CYS A 215 -38.86 15.64 11.31
C CYS A 215 -37.77 16.19 10.38
N ARG A 216 -36.94 17.08 10.92
CA ARG A 216 -35.77 17.59 10.21
C ARG A 216 -34.57 16.74 10.58
N PHE A 217 -34.00 16.08 9.57
CA PHE A 217 -32.75 15.35 9.67
C PHE A 217 -31.64 16.19 9.07
N VAL A 218 -30.47 16.10 9.70
CA VAL A 218 -29.23 16.72 9.22
C VAL A 218 -28.13 15.68 9.35
N ASP A 219 -27.24 15.62 8.37
CA ASP A 219 -26.09 14.72 8.44
C ASP A 219 -25.20 15.11 9.62
N ALA A 220 -24.75 14.11 10.37
CA ALA A 220 -23.91 14.29 11.54
C ALA A 220 -22.79 13.27 11.54
N GLN A 221 -21.61 13.73 11.96
CA GLN A 221 -20.40 12.92 12.04
C GLN A 221 -19.64 13.30 13.31
N LYS A 222 -19.03 12.32 13.98
CA LYS A 222 -18.15 12.57 15.12
C LYS A 222 -16.70 12.40 14.68
N LEU A 223 -15.88 13.37 15.07
CA LEU A 223 -14.46 13.42 14.84
C LEU A 223 -13.74 13.36 16.18
N ARG A 224 -12.62 12.64 16.25
CA ARG A 224 -11.75 12.64 17.43
C ARG A 224 -10.40 13.21 17.03
N VAL A 225 -10.09 14.39 17.55
CA VAL A 225 -8.83 15.09 17.31
C VAL A 225 -7.88 14.81 18.46
N GLN A 226 -6.61 14.60 18.14
CA GLN A 226 -5.53 14.34 19.07
C GLN A 226 -4.52 15.50 19.00
N GLU A 227 -4.02 15.92 20.16
CA GLU A 227 -2.96 16.92 20.26
C GLU A 227 -1.69 16.48 19.51
N SER A 228 -1.02 17.43 18.86
CA SER A 228 0.23 17.17 18.13
C SER A 228 1.34 16.73 19.10
N PRO A 229 2.06 15.63 18.81
CA PRO A 229 3.06 15.07 19.73
C PRO A 229 4.33 15.92 19.86
N GLU A 230 4.54 16.90 18.97
CA GLU A 230 5.75 17.72 18.87
C GLU A 230 5.97 18.64 20.10
N GLY A 231 4.91 18.98 20.85
CA GLY A 231 4.97 19.82 22.06
C GLY A 231 4.99 19.07 23.39
N LEU A 232 4.93 17.73 23.38
CA LEU A 232 4.78 16.92 24.59
C LEU A 232 6.10 16.71 25.34
N ARG A 233 6.04 16.77 26.68
CA ARG A 233 7.17 16.36 27.52
C ARG A 233 7.27 14.83 27.54
N GLY A 234 8.50 14.32 27.50
CA GLY A 234 8.75 12.88 27.41
C GLY A 234 8.01 12.07 28.48
N GLY A 235 7.14 11.16 28.06
CA GLY A 235 6.34 10.27 28.92
C GLY A 235 4.87 10.66 29.08
N GLU A 236 4.46 11.85 28.62
CA GLU A 236 3.06 12.28 28.68
C GLU A 236 2.27 11.79 27.47
N GLN A 237 1.05 11.31 27.71
CA GLN A 237 0.17 10.87 26.63
C GLN A 237 -0.55 12.09 26.00
N PRO A 238 -0.63 12.16 24.66
CA PRO A 238 -1.41 13.18 23.96
C PRO A 238 -2.88 13.09 24.36
N GLN A 239 -3.49 14.23 24.66
CA GLN A 239 -4.92 14.28 24.96
C GLN A 239 -5.75 14.28 23.68
N THR A 240 -6.99 13.82 23.79
CA THR A 240 -7.94 13.76 22.67
C THR A 240 -9.22 14.51 23.02
N LEU A 241 -9.80 15.18 22.04
CA LEU A 241 -11.09 15.85 22.15
C LEU A 241 -12.06 15.33 21.09
N ASP A 242 -13.30 15.14 21.52
CA ASP A 242 -14.40 14.74 20.65
C ASP A 242 -15.08 15.98 20.07
N ILE A 243 -15.32 15.95 18.77
CA ILE A 243 -15.83 17.05 17.98
C ILE A 243 -17.05 16.56 17.22
N ASP A 244 -18.17 17.26 17.36
CA ASP A 244 -19.39 16.97 16.62
C ASP A 244 -19.50 17.89 15.39
N VAL A 245 -19.65 17.27 14.22
CA VAL A 245 -19.70 17.91 12.91
C VAL A 245 -21.07 17.67 12.28
N THR A 246 -21.64 18.69 11.64
CA THR A 246 -22.99 18.64 11.07
C THR A 246 -23.08 19.24 9.67
N ASP A 247 -24.04 18.74 8.89
CA ASP A 247 -24.43 19.19 7.55
C ASP A 247 -23.25 19.15 6.56
N ASP A 248 -22.89 20.31 5.97
CA ASP A 248 -21.89 20.45 4.91
C ASP A 248 -20.44 20.13 5.34
N LEU A 249 -20.15 20.12 6.64
CA LEU A 249 -18.82 19.79 7.15
C LEU A 249 -18.56 18.28 7.23
N THR A 250 -19.60 17.45 7.10
CA THR A 250 -19.46 15.99 7.22
C THR A 250 -18.78 15.39 5.99
N GLY A 251 -17.91 14.40 6.20
CA GLY A 251 -17.19 13.71 5.13
C GLY A 251 -16.05 14.51 4.48
N MET A 252 -15.75 15.73 4.94
CA MET A 252 -14.69 16.56 4.36
C MET A 252 -13.27 16.16 4.78
N VAL A 253 -13.12 15.52 5.95
CA VAL A 253 -11.81 15.20 6.54
C VAL A 253 -11.60 13.71 6.72
N ALA A 254 -10.36 13.25 6.49
CA ALA A 254 -9.96 11.86 6.63
C ALA A 254 -9.07 11.64 7.87
N PRO A 255 -9.11 10.46 8.50
CA PRO A 255 -8.18 10.12 9.57
C PRO A 255 -6.72 10.32 9.13
N GLY A 256 -5.93 11.00 9.96
CA GLY A 256 -4.54 11.38 9.71
C GLY A 256 -4.36 12.83 9.25
N ASP A 257 -5.42 13.52 8.83
CA ASP A 257 -5.31 14.93 8.44
C ASP A 257 -5.02 15.83 9.66
N ARG A 258 -4.11 16.79 9.49
CA ARG A 258 -3.94 17.90 10.45
C ARG A 258 -5.08 18.88 10.22
N VAL A 259 -5.84 19.18 11.27
CA VAL A 259 -7.03 20.02 11.18
C VAL A 259 -7.00 21.09 12.25
N VAL A 260 -7.39 22.31 11.88
CA VAL A 260 -7.75 23.36 12.81
C VAL A 260 -9.27 23.41 12.85
N VAL A 261 -9.84 23.05 13.99
CA VAL A 261 -11.29 23.02 14.18
C VAL A 261 -11.71 24.20 15.04
N ASN A 262 -12.51 25.08 14.46
CA ASN A 262 -13.10 26.21 15.17
C ASN A 262 -14.51 25.83 15.61
N GLY A 263 -14.83 26.02 16.89
CA GLY A 263 -16.10 25.59 17.43
C GLY A 263 -16.45 26.19 18.79
N ILE A 264 -17.63 25.85 19.26
CA ILE A 264 -18.13 26.23 20.57
C ILE A 264 -17.87 25.07 21.52
N LEU A 265 -17.15 25.32 22.61
CA LEU A 265 -16.92 24.28 23.62
C LEU A 265 -18.21 24.06 24.42
N ARG A 266 -18.73 22.82 24.40
CA ARG A 266 -19.94 22.41 25.12
C ARG A 266 -19.60 21.39 26.19
N SER A 267 -20.41 21.37 27.24
CA SER A 267 -20.32 20.39 28.33
C SER A 267 -21.63 19.64 28.49
N VAL A 268 -21.59 18.31 28.58
CA VAL A 268 -22.76 17.47 28.86
C VAL A 268 -22.52 16.68 30.13
N GLN A 269 -23.56 16.58 30.96
CA GLN A 269 -23.47 15.85 32.22
C GLN A 269 -23.39 14.34 31.96
N ARG A 270 -22.37 13.69 32.54
CA ARG A 270 -22.21 12.24 32.40
C ARG A 270 -23.29 11.49 33.20
N ILE A 271 -23.87 10.46 32.59
CA ILE A 271 -24.86 9.59 33.24
C ILE A 271 -24.25 8.21 33.41
N ASN A 272 -23.97 7.80 34.65
CA ASN A 272 -23.49 6.46 34.96
C ASN A 272 -24.65 5.65 35.56
N SER A 273 -25.02 4.53 34.94
CA SER A 273 -26.04 3.60 35.45
C SER A 273 -27.36 4.27 35.87
N GLY A 274 -27.79 5.29 35.12
CA GLY A 274 -29.03 6.04 35.38
C GLY A 274 -28.94 7.15 36.44
N GLN A 275 -27.80 7.31 37.12
CA GLN A 275 -27.54 8.43 38.03
C GLN A 275 -26.70 9.51 37.35
N LYS A 276 -27.08 10.77 37.58
CA LYS A 276 -26.37 11.95 37.05
C LYS A 276 -25.08 12.16 37.84
N SER A 277 -23.94 12.18 37.14
CA SER A 277 -22.62 12.43 37.72
C SER A 277 -22.38 13.93 37.94
N THR A 278 -21.49 14.28 38.88
CA THR A 278 -20.97 15.65 39.03
C THR A 278 -19.91 15.99 37.98
N LEU A 279 -19.37 14.98 37.30
CA LEU A 279 -18.43 15.14 36.19
C LEU A 279 -19.19 15.40 34.88
N PHE A 280 -18.71 16.41 34.15
CA PHE A 280 -19.19 16.77 32.83
C PHE A 280 -18.16 16.35 31.79
N ASP A 281 -18.63 15.73 30.72
CA ASP A 281 -17.82 15.46 29.54
C ASP A 281 -17.86 16.70 28.64
N ILE A 282 -16.69 17.09 28.12
CA ILE A 282 -16.55 18.21 27.20
C ILE A 282 -16.47 17.72 25.77
N TYR A 283 -17.09 18.46 24.85
CA TYR A 283 -16.99 18.21 23.41
C TYR A 283 -17.07 19.54 22.66
N LEU A 284 -16.50 19.57 21.45
CA LEU A 284 -16.52 20.75 20.61
C LEU A 284 -17.65 20.66 19.58
N GLU A 285 -18.56 21.63 19.59
CA GLU A 285 -19.55 21.80 18.52
C GLU A 285 -18.88 22.54 17.36
N CYS A 286 -18.63 21.83 16.26
CA CYS A 286 -17.84 22.37 15.15
C CYS A 286 -18.61 23.44 14.38
N ASN A 287 -18.01 24.64 14.29
CA ASN A 287 -18.48 25.70 13.41
C ASN A 287 -17.74 25.66 12.08
N SER A 288 -16.41 25.51 12.05
CA SER A 288 -15.66 25.36 10.81
C SER A 288 -14.49 24.40 10.97
N ILE A 289 -14.08 23.80 9.87
CA ILE A 289 -12.89 22.95 9.81
C ILE A 289 -11.98 23.54 8.74
N GLU A 290 -10.75 23.84 9.13
CA GLU A 290 -9.67 24.19 8.24
C GLU A 290 -8.76 22.97 8.15
N ILE A 291 -8.69 22.38 6.96
CA ILE A 291 -7.77 21.28 6.69
C ILE A 291 -6.41 21.91 6.47
N GLY A 292 -5.41 21.53 7.28
CA GLY A 292 -4.02 21.84 6.98
C GLY A 292 -3.68 21.16 5.67
N GLU A 293 -3.46 21.94 4.61
CA GLU A 293 -3.08 21.40 3.30
C GLU A 293 -1.85 20.50 3.47
N LYS A 294 -1.90 19.33 2.80
CA LYS A 294 -0.86 18.29 2.84
C LYS A 294 0.51 18.96 2.81
N GLU A 295 1.31 18.69 3.86
CA GLU A 295 2.55 19.35 4.31
C GLU A 295 3.64 19.59 3.23
N PHE A 296 3.42 19.16 1.98
CA PHE A 296 4.13 19.70 0.84
C PHE A 296 3.77 21.13 0.50
N GLU A 297 2.67 21.74 0.99
CA GLU A 297 2.36 23.18 0.82
C GLU A 297 2.68 24.04 2.06
N GLU A 298 2.87 23.45 3.25
CA GLU A 298 3.03 24.19 4.53
C GLU A 298 4.34 24.95 4.74
N VAL A 299 5.38 24.71 3.93
CA VAL A 299 6.43 25.74 3.87
C VAL A 299 5.88 26.89 3.03
N SER A 300 5.34 27.90 3.71
CA SER A 300 5.15 29.23 3.13
C SER A 300 6.54 29.81 2.87
N ILE A 301 6.95 29.72 1.61
CA ILE A 301 8.18 30.33 1.13
C ILE A 301 7.78 31.75 0.78
N THR A 302 8.24 32.71 1.57
CA THR A 302 8.05 34.12 1.28
C THR A 302 8.94 34.49 0.09
N GLU A 303 8.60 35.55 -0.64
CA GLU A 303 9.47 36.07 -1.70
C GLU A 303 10.88 36.40 -1.17
N GLU A 304 11.00 36.83 0.09
CA GLU A 304 12.29 37.01 0.76
C GLU A 304 13.07 35.69 0.91
N ASP A 305 12.40 34.60 1.29
CA ASP A 305 13.04 33.30 1.42
C ASP A 305 13.45 32.74 0.06
N GLU A 306 12.66 32.95 -0.99
CA GLU A 306 13.01 32.58 -2.37
C GLU A 306 14.30 33.28 -2.83
N THR A 307 14.44 34.58 -2.56
CA THR A 307 15.67 35.30 -2.92
C THR A 307 16.90 34.76 -2.18
N LYS A 308 16.76 34.39 -0.90
CA LYS A 308 17.83 33.76 -0.12
C LYS A 308 18.17 32.37 -0.65
N ILE A 309 17.16 31.57 -0.99
CA ILE A 309 17.32 30.24 -1.59
C ILE A 309 18.08 30.34 -2.92
N MET A 310 17.67 31.26 -3.79
CA MET A 310 18.33 31.50 -5.08
C MET A 310 19.76 32.01 -4.93
N ALA A 311 20.03 32.86 -3.93
CA ALA A 311 21.38 33.31 -3.62
C ALA A 311 22.29 32.17 -3.14
N LEU A 312 21.76 31.27 -2.29
CA LEU A 312 22.47 30.08 -1.82
C LEU A 312 22.74 29.09 -2.96
N ALA A 313 21.77 28.87 -3.85
CA ALA A 313 21.90 27.93 -4.96
C ALA A 313 23.01 28.33 -5.96
N ARG A 314 23.31 29.63 -6.08
CA ARG A 314 24.39 30.15 -6.94
C ARG A 314 25.78 29.98 -6.36
N ASP A 315 25.90 29.63 -5.08
CA ASP A 315 27.20 29.48 -4.42
C ASP A 315 27.89 28.17 -4.87
N PRO A 316 29.12 28.22 -5.43
CA PRO A 316 29.87 27.02 -5.81
C PRO A 316 30.13 26.04 -4.66
N SER A 317 30.08 26.51 -3.41
CA SER A 317 30.31 25.73 -2.21
C SER A 317 29.05 25.14 -1.57
N ILE A 318 27.89 25.26 -2.23
CA ILE A 318 26.57 24.86 -1.70
C ILE A 318 26.54 23.42 -1.18
N TYR A 319 27.14 22.47 -1.89
CA TYR A 319 27.24 21.05 -1.49
C TYR A 319 27.86 20.89 -0.10
N LYS A 320 28.99 21.57 0.14
CA LYS A 320 29.71 21.51 1.41
C LYS A 320 28.97 22.23 2.53
N LYS A 321 28.34 23.37 2.23
CA LYS A 321 27.55 24.13 3.21
C LYS A 321 26.33 23.34 3.66
N ILE A 322 25.61 22.69 2.74
CA ILE A 322 24.47 21.83 3.07
C ILE A 322 24.95 20.64 3.90
N ALA A 323 26.00 19.94 3.48
CA ALA A 323 26.54 18.80 4.22
C ALA A 323 26.97 19.18 5.64
N ARG A 324 27.66 20.32 5.83
CA ARG A 324 28.07 20.82 7.16
C ARG A 324 26.90 21.28 8.03
N SER A 325 25.82 21.77 7.40
CA SER A 325 24.59 22.16 8.09
C SER A 325 23.81 20.95 8.61
N ILE A 326 24.03 19.76 8.05
CA ILE A 326 23.45 18.51 8.55
C ILE A 326 24.27 18.02 9.75
N ALA A 327 23.65 18.04 10.93
CA ALA A 327 24.23 17.61 12.21
C ALA A 327 25.61 18.28 12.51
N PRO A 328 25.64 19.60 12.78
CA PRO A 328 26.89 20.35 13.02
C PRO A 328 27.62 19.92 14.30
N THR A 329 26.91 19.28 15.25
CA THR A 329 27.49 18.73 16.48
C THR A 329 28.43 17.55 16.24
N ILE A 330 28.33 16.88 15.09
CA ILE A 330 29.14 15.71 14.75
C ILE A 330 30.28 16.18 13.86
N TYR A 331 31.51 15.98 14.30
CA TYR A 331 32.71 16.32 13.53
C TYR A 331 33.08 15.18 12.57
N GLY A 332 33.43 15.52 11.34
CA GLY A 332 33.84 14.56 10.31
C GLY A 332 32.69 13.92 9.54
N THR A 333 33.04 12.85 8.81
CA THR A 333 32.14 12.04 7.94
C THR A 333 31.36 12.84 6.90
N ASP A 334 32.04 13.78 6.25
CA ASP A 334 31.45 14.65 5.21
C ASP A 334 30.79 13.85 4.07
N ASP A 335 31.37 12.72 3.66
CA ASP A 335 30.81 11.86 2.61
C ASP A 335 29.42 11.28 3.01
N VAL A 336 29.26 10.90 4.29
CA VAL A 336 27.99 10.38 4.82
C VAL A 336 26.95 11.49 4.88
N LYS A 337 27.35 12.69 5.31
CA LYS A 337 26.45 13.86 5.37
C LYS A 337 26.02 14.31 3.98
N GLU A 338 26.92 14.25 2.99
CA GLU A 338 26.62 14.56 1.59
C GLU A 338 25.62 13.54 1.01
N ALA A 339 25.78 12.25 1.29
CA ALA A 339 24.80 11.24 0.88
C ALA A 339 23.42 11.43 1.52
N ILE A 340 23.37 11.80 2.79
CA ILE A 340 22.11 12.14 3.49
C ILE A 340 21.49 13.41 2.89
N ALA A 341 22.29 14.39 2.48
CA ALA A 341 21.80 15.55 1.75
C ALA A 341 21.12 15.12 0.45
N LEU A 342 21.77 14.28 -0.36
CA LEU A 342 21.19 13.74 -1.59
C LEU A 342 19.86 12.99 -1.32
N GLN A 343 19.78 12.24 -0.22
CA GLN A 343 18.55 11.56 0.19
C GLN A 343 17.42 12.56 0.55
N LEU A 344 17.73 13.66 1.23
CA LEU A 344 16.75 14.69 1.59
C LEU A 344 16.15 15.38 0.36
N PHE A 345 16.96 15.67 -0.66
CA PHE A 345 16.49 16.26 -1.92
C PHE A 345 15.74 15.25 -2.80
N GLY A 346 16.21 14.00 -2.86
CA GLY A 346 15.57 12.89 -3.58
C GLY A 346 15.54 13.05 -5.11
N GLY A 347 15.45 11.92 -5.81
CA GLY A 347 15.28 11.88 -7.28
C GLY A 347 13.84 12.16 -7.72
N ILE A 348 13.61 12.16 -9.03
CA ILE A 348 12.29 12.44 -9.61
C ILE A 348 11.50 11.13 -9.70
N ALA A 349 10.29 11.11 -9.13
CA ALA A 349 9.35 10.03 -9.38
C ALA A 349 8.73 10.21 -10.78
N LYS A 350 8.78 9.18 -11.62
CA LYS A 350 8.28 9.23 -13.00
C LYS A 350 7.15 8.23 -13.18
N GLU A 351 6.07 8.66 -13.81
CA GLU A 351 4.97 7.79 -14.24
C GLU A 351 5.07 7.64 -15.76
N MET A 352 5.19 6.39 -16.21
CA MET A 352 5.28 6.08 -17.63
C MET A 352 3.87 6.03 -18.23
N PRO A 353 3.72 6.26 -19.55
CA PRO A 353 2.42 6.12 -20.25
C PRO A 353 1.80 4.73 -20.09
N ASP A 354 2.62 3.71 -19.86
CA ASP A 354 2.22 2.32 -19.65
C ASP A 354 1.69 2.04 -18.22
N GLY A 355 1.56 3.07 -17.38
CA GLY A 355 1.12 2.95 -15.98
C GLY A 355 2.23 2.51 -15.00
N SER A 356 3.39 2.07 -15.51
CA SER A 356 4.53 1.73 -14.67
C SER A 356 5.13 2.97 -14.01
N ARG A 357 5.54 2.84 -12.75
CA ARG A 357 6.12 3.94 -11.97
C ARG A 357 7.58 3.67 -11.63
N LEU A 358 8.43 4.62 -11.98
CA LEU A 358 9.82 4.64 -11.52
C LEU A 358 9.91 5.40 -10.20
N ARG A 359 10.48 4.74 -9.20
CA ARG A 359 10.76 5.33 -7.88
C ARG A 359 11.83 6.41 -8.01
N GLY A 360 11.61 7.56 -7.37
CA GLY A 360 12.61 8.64 -7.22
C GLY A 360 13.31 8.67 -5.86
N ASP A 361 12.75 8.01 -4.84
CA ASP A 361 13.29 8.04 -3.48
C ASP A 361 14.63 7.30 -3.38
N ILE A 362 15.55 7.78 -2.55
CA ILE A 362 16.87 7.18 -2.33
C ILE A 362 16.88 6.48 -0.96
N HIS A 363 17.45 5.28 -0.88
CA HIS A 363 17.59 4.52 0.36
C HIS A 363 19.06 4.45 0.78
N VAL A 364 19.33 4.81 2.04
CA VAL A 364 20.68 4.85 2.60
C VAL A 364 20.73 3.97 3.85
N LEU A 365 21.78 3.16 3.96
CA LEU A 365 22.05 2.32 5.13
C LEU A 365 23.40 2.71 5.74
N LEU A 366 23.39 2.99 7.05
CA LEU A 366 24.59 3.24 7.85
C LEU A 366 24.89 2.02 8.70
N VAL A 367 25.99 1.32 8.41
CA VAL A 367 26.48 0.21 9.24
C VAL A 367 27.74 0.68 9.94
N GLY A 368 27.83 0.50 11.26
CA GLY A 368 28.98 1.00 11.99
C GLY A 368 29.16 0.38 13.36
N ASP A 369 30.31 0.62 13.98
CA ASP A 369 30.49 0.28 15.39
C ASP A 369 29.56 1.15 16.28
N PRO A 370 29.20 0.66 17.47
CA PRO A 370 28.53 1.46 18.50
C PRO A 370 29.39 2.66 18.91
N GLY A 371 28.76 3.82 19.09
CA GLY A 371 29.43 5.04 19.55
C GLY A 371 29.74 6.07 18.46
N ILE A 372 29.64 5.72 17.17
CA ILE A 372 29.92 6.62 16.03
C ILE A 372 28.72 7.56 15.70
N ALA A 373 27.91 7.92 16.70
CA ALA A 373 26.79 8.87 16.60
C ALA A 373 25.71 8.59 15.51
N LYS A 374 25.63 7.37 14.95
CA LYS A 374 24.63 6.98 13.92
C LYS A 374 23.19 7.36 14.30
N SER A 375 22.74 6.96 15.49
CA SER A 375 21.40 7.28 16.00
C SER A 375 21.14 8.79 16.13
N GLN A 376 22.19 9.56 16.44
CA GLN A 376 22.10 11.02 16.55
C GLN A 376 21.92 11.67 15.18
N ILE A 377 22.60 11.15 14.14
CA ILE A 377 22.40 11.56 12.75
C ILE A 377 20.95 11.29 12.33
N LEU A 378 20.43 10.07 12.55
CA LEU A 378 19.06 9.70 12.21
C LEU A 378 18.03 10.64 12.85
N ARG A 379 18.16 10.93 14.15
CA ARG A 379 17.27 11.86 14.86
C ARG A 379 17.35 13.28 14.33
N TYR A 380 18.52 13.75 13.91
CA TYR A 380 18.68 15.08 13.34
C TYR A 380 18.02 15.17 11.96
N VAL A 381 18.21 14.16 11.10
CA VAL A 381 17.61 14.09 9.77
C VAL A 381 16.08 14.06 9.84
N VAL A 382 15.52 13.32 10.81
CA VAL A 382 14.07 13.28 11.05
C VAL A 382 13.50 14.67 11.40
N LYS A 383 14.25 15.48 12.16
CA LYS A 383 13.84 16.87 12.48
C LYS A 383 13.93 17.81 11.28
N LEU A 384 14.87 17.56 10.37
CA LEU A 384 15.08 18.39 9.18
C LEU A 384 14.06 18.06 8.07
N SER A 385 13.69 16.78 7.95
CA SER A 385 12.68 16.31 7.00
C SER A 385 11.29 16.85 7.37
N PRO A 386 10.50 17.35 6.40
CA PRO A 386 9.14 17.82 6.67
C PRO A 386 8.21 16.70 7.17
N ARG A 387 8.47 15.45 6.78
CA ARG A 387 7.73 14.25 7.19
C ARG A 387 8.71 13.17 7.64
N GLY A 388 9.44 13.46 8.71
CA GLY A 388 10.39 12.53 9.31
C GLY A 388 9.73 11.69 10.40
N ILE A 389 9.87 10.37 10.32
CA ILE A 389 9.44 9.47 11.41
C ILE A 389 10.63 8.66 11.87
N TYR A 390 10.87 8.68 13.19
CA TYR A 390 11.91 7.89 13.83
C TYR A 390 11.29 6.65 14.48
N THR A 391 11.84 5.48 14.16
CA THR A 391 11.46 4.20 14.79
C THR A 391 12.70 3.39 15.16
N SER A 392 12.57 2.54 16.18
CA SER A 392 13.62 1.59 16.57
C SER A 392 13.19 0.19 16.16
N GLY A 393 14.11 -0.55 15.52
CA GLY A 393 13.92 -1.90 15.02
C GLY A 393 13.45 -2.90 16.08
N LYS A 394 13.81 -2.69 17.36
CA LYS A 394 13.39 -3.58 18.45
C LYS A 394 11.94 -3.36 18.89
N SER A 395 11.43 -2.13 18.81
CA SER A 395 10.07 -1.78 19.23
C SER A 395 9.08 -1.72 18.07
N SER A 396 9.56 -1.69 16.83
CA SER A 396 8.76 -1.67 15.63
C SER A 396 8.35 -3.08 15.20
N THR A 397 7.08 -3.42 15.38
CA THR A 397 6.50 -4.64 14.80
C THR A 397 6.03 -4.38 13.36
N SER A 398 5.83 -5.44 12.58
CA SER A 398 5.25 -5.40 11.22
C SER A 398 3.96 -4.57 11.19
N ALA A 399 3.16 -4.71 12.25
CA ALA A 399 1.91 -4.00 12.44
C ALA A 399 2.17 -2.49 12.68
N GLY A 400 3.13 -2.14 13.54
CA GLY A 400 3.53 -0.76 13.79
C GLY A 400 4.27 -0.08 12.62
N LEU A 401 4.90 -0.83 11.73
CA LEU A 401 5.55 -0.31 10.52
C LEU A 401 4.55 -0.07 9.38
N THR A 402 3.59 -0.96 9.17
CA THR A 402 2.66 -0.93 8.03
C THR A 402 1.30 -0.34 8.40
N ALA A 403 0.38 -1.16 8.89
CA ALA A 403 -0.91 -0.78 9.42
C ALA A 403 -1.45 -1.84 10.38
N THR A 404 -2.23 -1.40 11.36
CA THR A 404 -2.88 -2.24 12.37
C THR A 404 -4.39 -2.14 12.24
N ALA A 405 -5.10 -3.26 12.46
CA ALA A 405 -6.55 -3.24 12.59
C ALA A 405 -6.90 -3.17 14.07
N VAL A 406 -7.55 -2.09 14.50
CA VAL A 406 -7.97 -1.85 15.88
C VAL A 406 -9.49 -1.79 15.93
N LYS A 407 -10.08 -2.52 16.89
CA LYS A 407 -11.52 -2.49 17.12
C LYS A 407 -11.90 -1.17 17.80
N ASP A 408 -12.82 -0.44 17.19
CA ASP A 408 -13.14 0.92 17.61
C ASP A 408 -14.25 0.95 18.68
N GLU A 409 -13.93 1.44 19.87
CA GLU A 409 -14.90 1.71 20.95
C GLU A 409 -15.66 3.04 20.78
N PHE A 410 -15.24 3.89 19.83
CA PHE A 410 -15.83 5.21 19.57
C PHE A 410 -17.12 5.14 18.73
N GLY A 411 -17.30 4.07 17.95
CA GLY A 411 -18.49 3.80 17.13
C GLY A 411 -19.22 2.50 17.54
N ASP A 412 -19.78 1.77 16.56
CA ASP A 412 -20.54 0.51 16.79
C ASP A 412 -19.65 -0.72 17.14
N GLY A 413 -18.37 -0.54 17.51
CA GLY A 413 -17.47 -1.68 17.74
C GLY A 413 -16.87 -2.31 16.46
N ARG A 414 -16.86 -1.58 15.32
CA ARG A 414 -16.29 -2.05 14.04
C ARG A 414 -14.76 -1.99 14.04
N TRP A 415 -14.13 -2.81 13.21
CA TRP A 415 -12.68 -2.76 12.98
C TRP A 415 -12.33 -1.52 12.15
N THR A 416 -11.28 -0.81 12.57
CA THR A 416 -10.72 0.37 11.89
C THR A 416 -9.24 0.16 11.64
N LEU A 417 -8.68 0.72 10.56
CA LEU A 417 -7.25 0.66 10.28
C LEU A 417 -6.53 1.87 10.87
N GLU A 418 -5.48 1.64 11.66
CA GLU A 418 -4.53 2.66 12.08
C GLU A 418 -3.26 2.54 11.23
N ALA A 419 -2.80 3.66 10.66
CA ALA A 419 -1.60 3.72 9.83
C ALA A 419 -0.33 3.54 10.68
N GLY A 420 0.60 2.73 10.20
CA GLY A 420 1.91 2.53 10.79
C GLY A 420 2.95 3.54 10.31
N ALA A 421 4.16 3.45 10.86
CA ALA A 421 5.23 4.42 10.68
C ALA A 421 5.62 4.68 9.21
N LEU A 422 5.63 3.67 8.34
CA LEU A 422 6.01 3.85 6.93
C LEU A 422 4.92 4.58 6.13
N VAL A 423 3.65 4.34 6.46
CA VAL A 423 2.51 4.98 5.81
C VAL A 423 2.39 6.43 6.26
N LEU A 424 2.65 6.71 7.54
CA LEU A 424 2.70 8.06 8.08
C LEU A 424 3.87 8.88 7.50
N ALA A 425 4.97 8.23 7.12
CA ALA A 425 6.15 8.86 6.51
C ALA A 425 6.05 9.01 4.98
N ASP A 426 4.86 8.88 4.37
CA ASP A 426 4.68 8.96 2.91
C ASP A 426 5.26 10.27 2.32
N MET A 427 6.07 10.13 1.28
CA MET A 427 6.88 11.16 0.59
C MET A 427 7.94 11.85 1.48
N GLY A 428 8.17 11.33 2.69
CA GLY A 428 9.13 11.81 3.67
C GLY A 428 10.31 10.85 3.87
N ILE A 429 10.85 10.86 5.09
CA ILE A 429 11.94 9.96 5.50
C ILE A 429 11.47 9.11 6.67
N ALA A 430 11.61 7.79 6.53
CA ALA A 430 11.47 6.83 7.61
C ALA A 430 12.87 6.45 8.11
N ALA A 431 13.23 6.91 9.31
CA ALA A 431 14.48 6.54 9.95
C ALA A 431 14.26 5.32 10.86
N VAL A 432 14.98 4.23 10.58
CA VAL A 432 14.91 2.99 11.35
C VAL A 432 16.27 2.72 11.98
N ASP A 433 16.32 2.81 13.30
CA ASP A 433 17.51 2.51 14.09
C ASP A 433 17.56 1.03 14.50
N GLU A 434 18.75 0.49 14.78
CA GLU A 434 18.95 -0.92 15.18
C GLU A 434 18.27 -1.94 14.24
N MET A 435 18.39 -1.74 12.92
CA MET A 435 17.75 -2.62 11.95
C MET A 435 18.20 -4.09 12.06
N ASP A 436 19.40 -4.35 12.57
CA ASP A 436 19.93 -5.68 12.82
C ASP A 436 19.15 -6.44 13.92
N LYS A 437 18.43 -5.72 14.80
CA LYS A 437 17.68 -6.31 15.92
C LYS A 437 16.22 -6.61 15.59
N MET A 438 15.75 -6.30 14.38
CA MET A 438 14.39 -6.62 13.96
C MET A 438 14.16 -8.13 13.84
N ALA A 439 12.97 -8.59 14.22
CA ALA A 439 12.54 -9.95 13.95
C ALA A 439 12.49 -10.22 12.43
N LYS A 440 12.58 -11.49 12.02
CA LYS A 440 12.63 -11.84 10.59
C LYS A 440 11.29 -11.52 9.90
N GLU A 441 10.20 -11.66 10.64
CA GLU A 441 8.84 -11.35 10.23
C GLU A 441 8.69 -9.83 10.00
N ASP A 442 9.23 -9.00 10.90
CA ASP A 442 9.17 -7.53 10.80
C ASP A 442 10.04 -6.97 9.68
N ARG A 443 11.18 -7.62 9.42
CA ARG A 443 12.01 -7.33 8.24
C ARG A 443 11.27 -7.60 6.93
N SER A 444 10.39 -8.61 6.90
CA SER A 444 9.60 -8.95 5.72
C SER A 444 8.59 -7.86 5.34
N ALA A 445 8.09 -7.09 6.32
CA ALA A 445 7.19 -5.96 6.09
C ALA A 445 7.92 -4.78 5.44
N LEU A 446 9.17 -4.53 5.82
CA LEU A 446 10.05 -3.59 5.11
C LEU A 446 10.30 -4.06 3.68
N HIS A 447 10.45 -5.37 3.47
CA HIS A 447 10.60 -5.92 2.13
C HIS A 447 9.37 -5.65 1.24
N GLU A 448 8.16 -5.70 1.79
CA GLU A 448 6.91 -5.41 1.07
C GLU A 448 6.77 -3.91 0.75
N ALA A 449 7.17 -3.03 1.67
CA ALA A 449 7.17 -1.58 1.44
C ALA A 449 8.24 -1.13 0.42
N MET A 450 9.35 -1.86 0.30
CA MET A 450 10.49 -1.48 -0.55
C MET A 450 10.46 -2.09 -1.97
N GLU A 451 9.58 -3.05 -2.29
CA GLU A 451 9.63 -3.76 -3.58
C GLU A 451 8.29 -4.34 -4.06
N GLN A 452 8.04 -4.21 -5.37
CA GLN A 452 6.95 -4.85 -6.11
C GLN A 452 7.38 -6.27 -6.57
N GLN A 453 6.48 -7.24 -6.47
CA GLN A 453 6.75 -8.69 -6.66
C GLN A 453 6.05 -9.23 -7.92
N CYS A 454 6.57 -10.29 -8.60
CA CYS A 454 6.06 -10.68 -9.93
C CYS A 454 6.26 -12.18 -10.35
N TYR A 455 5.70 -12.54 -11.53
CA TYR A 455 5.72 -13.81 -12.30
C TYR A 455 6.72 -13.81 -13.49
N ASP A 456 7.00 -14.96 -14.11
CA ASP A 456 7.83 -15.07 -15.34
C ASP A 456 7.10 -14.67 -16.65
N ASP A 457 7.84 -14.55 -17.75
CA ASP A 457 7.37 -14.11 -19.07
C ASP A 457 6.54 -15.15 -19.84
N VAL A 458 6.55 -16.42 -19.40
CA VAL A 458 5.84 -17.54 -20.03
C VAL A 458 4.43 -17.73 -19.47
N THR A 459 4.09 -17.09 -18.34
CA THR A 459 2.80 -17.29 -17.70
C THR A 459 1.69 -16.49 -18.40
N GLU A 460 0.52 -17.11 -18.53
CA GLU A 460 -0.71 -16.54 -19.08
C GLU A 460 -1.72 -16.28 -17.97
N VAL A 461 -2.61 -15.33 -18.18
CA VAL A 461 -3.73 -15.00 -17.31
C VAL A 461 -5.05 -15.09 -18.08
N LEU A 462 -6.11 -15.54 -17.41
CA LEU A 462 -7.44 -15.60 -18.01
C LEU A 462 -8.10 -14.21 -17.98
N THR A 463 -8.46 -13.69 -19.15
CA THR A 463 -9.24 -12.47 -19.33
C THR A 463 -10.64 -12.77 -19.87
N GLU A 464 -11.55 -11.79 -19.86
CA GLU A 464 -12.87 -11.95 -20.49
C GLU A 464 -12.78 -12.23 -22.00
N ALA A 465 -11.69 -11.79 -22.66
CA ALA A 465 -11.42 -12.07 -24.07
C ALA A 465 -10.72 -13.43 -24.32
N GLY A 466 -10.42 -14.20 -23.26
CA GLY A 466 -9.69 -15.47 -23.31
C GLY A 466 -8.32 -15.41 -22.64
N TRP A 467 -7.49 -16.41 -22.90
CA TRP A 467 -6.13 -16.48 -22.35
C TRP A 467 -5.20 -15.47 -23.05
N LYS A 468 -4.51 -14.64 -22.26
CA LYS A 468 -3.48 -13.71 -22.73
C LYS A 468 -2.19 -13.93 -21.95
N LEU A 469 -1.05 -13.74 -22.59
CA LEU A 469 0.24 -13.69 -21.89
C LEU A 469 0.31 -12.42 -21.03
N PHE A 470 0.98 -12.47 -19.88
CA PHE A 470 1.11 -11.31 -19.00
C PHE A 470 1.65 -10.05 -19.71
N ARG A 471 2.52 -10.22 -20.72
CA ARG A 471 3.07 -9.11 -21.53
C ARG A 471 2.06 -8.43 -22.45
N ASP A 472 0.96 -9.11 -22.79
CA ASP A 472 -0.04 -8.66 -23.77
C ASP A 472 -1.34 -8.16 -23.09
N VAL A 473 -1.34 -8.08 -21.76
CA VAL A 473 -2.49 -7.59 -20.96
C VAL A 473 -2.47 -6.07 -20.90
N THR A 474 -3.63 -5.47 -21.13
CA THR A 474 -3.83 -4.01 -21.10
C THR A 474 -4.76 -3.62 -19.94
N SER A 475 -4.81 -2.33 -19.59
CA SER A 475 -5.69 -1.81 -18.52
C SER A 475 -7.19 -2.03 -18.80
N ASP A 476 -7.56 -2.13 -20.08
CA ASP A 476 -8.95 -2.34 -20.50
C ASP A 476 -9.40 -3.80 -20.37
N ASP A 477 -8.45 -4.73 -20.20
CA ASP A 477 -8.75 -6.15 -20.08
C ASP A 477 -9.30 -6.48 -18.69
N ARG A 478 -10.47 -7.11 -18.65
CA ARG A 478 -11.03 -7.62 -17.39
C ARG A 478 -10.47 -9.01 -17.09
N VAL A 479 -9.77 -9.13 -15.98
CA VAL A 479 -9.04 -10.33 -15.55
C VAL A 479 -9.87 -11.17 -14.59
N ALA A 480 -9.79 -12.49 -14.73
CA ALA A 480 -10.47 -13.45 -13.87
C ALA A 480 -9.91 -13.43 -12.44
N THR A 481 -10.79 -13.19 -11.47
CA THR A 481 -10.49 -13.15 -10.05
C THR A 481 -11.49 -14.00 -9.25
N LEU A 482 -11.08 -14.44 -8.06
CA LEU A 482 -11.88 -15.31 -7.20
C LEU A 482 -12.38 -14.52 -5.98
N SER A 483 -13.68 -14.47 -5.77
CA SER A 483 -14.26 -13.89 -4.55
C SER A 483 -13.95 -14.74 -3.31
N PRO A 484 -14.00 -14.18 -2.08
CA PRO A 484 -13.82 -14.94 -0.85
C PRO A 484 -14.78 -16.13 -0.70
N ASP A 485 -15.98 -16.05 -1.29
CA ASP A 485 -16.98 -17.12 -1.30
C ASP A 485 -16.68 -18.21 -2.35
N GLY A 486 -15.59 -18.07 -3.11
CA GLY A 486 -15.18 -18.99 -4.16
C GLY A 486 -15.88 -18.79 -5.51
N ARG A 487 -16.48 -17.62 -5.74
CA ARG A 487 -17.13 -17.27 -7.02
C ARG A 487 -16.14 -16.66 -8.01
N LEU A 488 -16.26 -17.02 -9.28
CA LEU A 488 -15.48 -16.45 -10.38
C LEU A 488 -16.08 -15.10 -10.78
N GLU A 489 -15.25 -14.06 -10.78
CA GLU A 489 -15.58 -12.69 -11.18
C GLU A 489 -14.55 -12.17 -12.18
N TYR A 490 -14.91 -11.19 -13.01
CA TYR A 490 -13.97 -10.51 -13.91
C TYR A 490 -13.84 -9.05 -13.46
N ALA A 491 -12.62 -8.63 -13.12
CA ALA A 491 -12.32 -7.29 -12.64
C ALA A 491 -11.21 -6.65 -13.47
N SER A 492 -11.29 -5.34 -13.69
CA SER A 492 -10.20 -4.60 -14.32
C SER A 492 -9.00 -4.55 -13.37
N PRO A 493 -7.76 -4.75 -13.87
CA PRO A 493 -6.57 -4.69 -13.06
C PRO A 493 -6.37 -3.25 -12.55
N SER A 494 -6.04 -3.10 -11.27
CA SER A 494 -5.78 -1.80 -10.64
C SER A 494 -4.36 -1.30 -10.86
N ASP A 495 -3.41 -2.22 -11.03
CA ASP A 495 -1.99 -1.92 -11.24
C ASP A 495 -1.35 -3.00 -12.12
N PHE A 496 -0.34 -2.61 -12.90
CA PHE A 496 0.46 -3.50 -13.76
C PHE A 496 1.94 -3.20 -13.60
N VAL A 497 2.71 -4.24 -13.27
CA VAL A 497 4.15 -4.13 -13.03
C VAL A 497 4.87 -5.02 -14.03
N ALA A 498 5.79 -4.44 -14.80
CA ALA A 498 6.75 -5.15 -15.62
C ALA A 498 8.16 -4.67 -15.26
N SER A 499 9.04 -5.56 -14.80
CA SER A 499 10.40 -5.19 -14.40
C SER A 499 11.42 -6.25 -14.82
N ALA A 500 12.66 -5.83 -15.12
CA ALA A 500 13.74 -6.77 -15.41
C ALA A 500 14.22 -7.45 -14.12
N TYR A 501 14.27 -8.78 -14.11
CA TYR A 501 14.66 -9.60 -12.97
C TYR A 501 15.87 -10.48 -13.31
N ASP A 502 16.83 -10.50 -12.40
CA ASP A 502 18.01 -11.36 -12.44
C ASP A 502 18.17 -11.99 -11.05
N GLY A 503 17.68 -13.22 -10.88
CA GLY A 503 17.55 -13.85 -9.57
C GLY A 503 16.96 -15.26 -9.62
N GLU A 504 16.74 -15.89 -8.47
CA GLU A 504 16.17 -17.24 -8.39
C GLU A 504 14.64 -17.21 -8.44
N LEU A 505 14.04 -18.03 -9.32
CA LEU A 505 12.61 -18.34 -9.31
C LEU A 505 12.37 -19.71 -8.69
N TYR A 506 11.24 -19.83 -7.98
CA TYR A 506 10.71 -21.09 -7.50
C TYR A 506 9.84 -21.72 -8.59
N TYR A 507 10.28 -22.87 -9.09
CA TYR A 507 9.55 -23.69 -10.04
C TYR A 507 8.81 -24.79 -9.28
N ILE A 508 7.49 -24.74 -9.30
CA ILE A 508 6.62 -25.80 -8.76
C ILE A 508 6.13 -26.61 -9.95
N LYS A 509 6.65 -27.83 -10.12
CA LYS A 509 6.32 -28.67 -11.28
C LYS A 509 5.80 -30.03 -10.84
N SER A 510 4.56 -30.31 -11.20
CA SER A 510 3.89 -31.61 -11.05
C SER A 510 2.99 -31.87 -12.25
N ARG A 511 2.35 -33.05 -12.31
CA ARG A 511 1.39 -33.37 -13.38
C ARG A 511 0.17 -32.44 -13.41
N GLN A 512 -0.13 -31.77 -12.30
CA GLN A 512 -1.33 -30.94 -12.16
C GLN A 512 -1.02 -29.49 -11.77
N VAL A 513 0.24 -29.12 -11.50
CA VAL A 513 0.65 -27.77 -11.11
C VAL A 513 1.94 -27.42 -11.85
N ASP A 514 1.96 -26.30 -12.56
CA ASP A 514 3.17 -25.72 -13.15
C ASP A 514 3.14 -24.22 -12.90
N LEU A 515 4.08 -23.72 -12.10
CA LEU A 515 4.23 -22.31 -11.76
C LEU A 515 5.71 -21.97 -11.65
N ALA A 516 6.08 -20.77 -12.10
CA ALA A 516 7.35 -20.14 -11.76
C ALA A 516 7.06 -18.78 -11.13
N VAL A 517 7.47 -18.63 -9.87
CA VAL A 517 7.17 -17.45 -9.08
C VAL A 517 8.41 -16.96 -8.35
N THR A 518 8.46 -15.67 -8.08
CA THR A 518 9.52 -15.09 -7.24
C THR A 518 9.37 -15.57 -5.78
N PRO A 519 10.46 -15.57 -4.99
CA PRO A 519 10.43 -15.99 -3.59
C PRO A 519 9.37 -15.30 -2.74
N ASN A 520 9.07 -14.04 -3.04
CA ASN A 520 8.17 -13.22 -2.23
C ASN A 520 6.70 -13.33 -2.64
N HIS A 521 6.41 -14.05 -3.74
CA HIS A 521 5.08 -14.13 -4.31
C HIS A 521 4.12 -14.91 -3.40
N ARG A 522 2.87 -14.42 -3.24
CA ARG A 522 1.86 -15.07 -2.40
C ARG A 522 1.13 -16.17 -3.17
N MET A 523 1.25 -17.39 -2.66
CA MET A 523 0.61 -18.58 -3.18
C MET A 523 -0.72 -18.81 -2.48
N TYR A 524 -1.79 -19.12 -3.23
CA TYR A 524 -3.07 -19.51 -2.67
C TYR A 524 -3.10 -21.04 -2.45
N VAL A 525 -2.73 -21.46 -1.25
CA VAL A 525 -2.49 -22.88 -0.91
C VAL A 525 -3.17 -23.28 0.39
N ASN A 526 -3.55 -24.56 0.48
CA ASN A 526 -4.04 -25.18 1.71
C ASN A 526 -2.95 -26.12 2.24
N LEU A 527 -2.37 -25.78 3.39
CA LEU A 527 -1.30 -26.54 4.01
C LEU A 527 -1.85 -27.65 4.91
N ASN A 528 -1.11 -28.74 4.97
CA ASN A 528 -1.46 -29.86 5.82
C ASN A 528 -0.87 -29.70 7.24
N ARG A 529 -1.71 -29.84 8.27
CA ARG A 529 -1.28 -29.77 9.68
C ARG A 529 -0.84 -31.13 10.21
N ARG A 530 -1.61 -32.20 9.90
CA ARG A 530 -1.37 -33.62 10.23
C ARG A 530 -1.89 -34.51 9.09
N ALA A 531 -1.68 -35.83 9.09
CA ALA A 531 -1.95 -36.70 7.94
C ALA A 531 -3.32 -36.49 7.26
N ASP A 532 -4.37 -36.17 8.04
CA ASP A 532 -5.75 -35.98 7.57
C ASP A 532 -6.39 -34.61 7.92
N GLU A 533 -5.63 -33.63 8.41
CA GLU A 533 -6.17 -32.35 8.89
C GLU A 533 -5.58 -31.15 8.13
N TRP A 534 -6.44 -30.46 7.37
CA TRP A 534 -6.10 -29.33 6.50
C TRP A 534 -6.51 -27.99 7.11
N GLU A 535 -5.67 -26.96 6.97
CA GLU A 535 -5.87 -25.64 7.62
C GLU A 535 -6.82 -24.70 6.85
N GLY A 536 -7.23 -25.10 5.64
CA GLY A 536 -8.01 -24.27 4.72
C GLY A 536 -7.12 -23.48 3.75
N PHE A 537 -7.71 -22.96 2.68
CA PHE A 537 -6.95 -22.17 1.70
C PHE A 537 -6.58 -20.81 2.24
N GLN A 538 -5.29 -20.48 2.19
CA GLN A 538 -4.72 -19.23 2.67
C GLN A 538 -3.70 -18.70 1.66
N LEU A 539 -3.45 -17.39 1.72
CA LEU A 539 -2.38 -16.75 0.95
C LEU A 539 -1.09 -16.78 1.78
N ILE A 540 -0.07 -17.49 1.29
CA ILE A 540 1.22 -17.68 1.97
C ILE A 540 2.35 -17.34 1.01
N ARG A 541 3.39 -16.65 1.47
CA ARG A 541 4.53 -16.30 0.63
C ARG A 541 5.35 -17.53 0.27
N MET A 542 5.88 -17.59 -0.95
CA MET A 542 6.58 -18.76 -1.46
C MET A 542 7.83 -19.14 -0.64
N ASP A 543 8.56 -18.17 -0.09
CA ASP A 543 9.71 -18.37 0.80
C ASP A 543 9.34 -18.93 2.18
N GLU A 544 8.12 -18.70 2.63
CA GLU A 544 7.56 -19.22 3.88
C GLU A 544 6.87 -20.57 3.69
N VAL A 545 6.50 -20.93 2.44
CA VAL A 545 5.87 -22.21 2.14
C VAL A 545 6.86 -23.35 2.45
N PRO A 546 6.52 -24.25 3.40
CA PRO A 546 7.39 -25.36 3.75
C PRO A 546 7.48 -26.35 2.60
N THR A 547 8.62 -26.35 1.90
CA THR A 547 8.86 -27.15 0.68
C THR A 547 8.79 -28.67 0.87
N HIS A 548 8.81 -29.15 2.12
CA HIS A 548 8.72 -30.56 2.47
C HIS A 548 7.32 -31.02 2.87
N LYS A 549 6.39 -30.09 3.14
CA LYS A 549 5.02 -30.43 3.53
C LYS A 549 4.15 -30.65 2.30
N ARG A 550 3.09 -31.46 2.48
CA ARG A 550 2.01 -31.63 1.51
C ARG A 550 1.18 -30.36 1.48
N MET A 551 0.87 -29.88 0.28
CA MET A 551 0.05 -28.70 0.05
C MET A 551 -0.95 -28.96 -1.07
N ARG A 552 -2.14 -28.38 -0.96
CA ARG A 552 -3.17 -28.40 -1.99
C ARG A 552 -3.30 -27.04 -2.66
N PHE A 553 -3.52 -27.06 -3.95
CA PHE A 553 -3.89 -25.87 -4.70
C PHE A 553 -5.35 -25.93 -5.12
N LYS A 554 -5.96 -24.76 -5.34
CA LYS A 554 -7.34 -24.67 -5.84
C LYS A 554 -7.32 -24.55 -7.36
N LYS A 555 -8.20 -25.28 -8.04
CA LYS A 555 -8.40 -25.17 -9.50
C LYS A 555 -9.84 -24.88 -9.94
N ASN A 556 -10.83 -25.10 -9.08
CA ASN A 556 -12.23 -24.90 -9.37
C ASN A 556 -12.72 -23.50 -8.96
N ALA A 557 -13.87 -23.09 -9.49
CA ALA A 557 -14.58 -21.88 -9.09
C ALA A 557 -16.10 -22.06 -9.28
N ALA A 558 -16.89 -21.27 -8.57
CA ALA A 558 -18.35 -21.21 -8.75
C ALA A 558 -18.70 -20.09 -9.73
N TRP A 559 -19.49 -20.38 -10.77
CA TRP A 559 -19.92 -19.39 -11.77
C TRP A 559 -21.43 -19.13 -11.69
N ALA A 560 -21.81 -17.86 -11.60
CA ALA A 560 -23.18 -17.42 -11.72
C ALA A 560 -23.40 -16.87 -13.13
N GLY A 561 -24.02 -17.66 -14.00
CA GLY A 561 -24.37 -17.25 -15.36
C GLY A 561 -25.86 -16.92 -15.49
N GLU A 562 -26.22 -16.12 -16.50
CA GLU A 562 -27.61 -15.75 -16.78
C GLU A 562 -28.26 -16.80 -17.69
N ARG A 563 -29.36 -17.42 -17.21
CA ARG A 563 -30.09 -18.42 -17.99
C ARG A 563 -30.79 -17.75 -19.16
N GLN A 564 -30.55 -18.26 -20.36
CA GLN A 564 -31.28 -17.85 -21.56
C GLN A 564 -32.21 -18.98 -21.98
N GLU A 565 -33.49 -18.66 -22.23
CA GLU A 565 -34.48 -19.66 -22.60
C GLU A 565 -34.51 -19.93 -24.11
N THR A 566 -34.27 -18.91 -24.92
CA THR A 566 -34.36 -19.00 -26.39
C THR A 566 -33.18 -18.33 -27.08
N TYR A 567 -32.84 -18.85 -28.25
CA TYR A 567 -31.85 -18.29 -29.18
C TYR A 567 -32.53 -17.91 -30.49
N GLU A 568 -32.18 -16.74 -31.03
CA GLU A 568 -32.71 -16.26 -32.31
C GLU A 568 -31.63 -16.26 -33.39
N ILE A 569 -31.83 -17.05 -34.46
CA ILE A 569 -30.95 -17.02 -35.63
C ILE A 569 -31.34 -15.82 -36.51
N PRO A 570 -30.40 -14.92 -36.83
CA PRO A 570 -30.71 -13.69 -37.56
C PRO A 570 -31.28 -13.98 -38.96
N PRO A 571 -32.13 -13.09 -39.47
CA PRO A 571 -32.73 -13.23 -40.79
C PRO A 571 -31.70 -13.02 -41.90
N VAL A 572 -31.89 -13.70 -43.03
CA VAL A 572 -31.01 -13.64 -44.20
C VAL A 572 -31.78 -13.18 -45.42
N THR A 573 -31.13 -12.39 -46.27
CA THR A 573 -31.70 -11.98 -47.55
C THR A 573 -31.72 -13.15 -48.54
N LYS A 574 -32.92 -13.65 -48.84
CA LYS A 574 -33.15 -14.64 -49.89
C LYS A 574 -33.40 -13.93 -51.22
N PHE A 575 -32.54 -14.20 -52.19
CA PHE A 575 -32.72 -13.79 -53.58
C PHE A 575 -33.34 -14.96 -54.34
N ALA A 576 -34.40 -14.69 -55.11
CA ALA A 576 -35.04 -15.69 -55.95
C ALA A 576 -34.16 -16.03 -57.17
N ASN A 577 -33.55 -15.01 -57.79
CA ASN A 577 -32.57 -15.06 -58.88
C ASN A 577 -31.52 -13.93 -58.72
N GLN A 578 -30.40 -13.97 -59.47
CA GLN A 578 -29.33 -12.94 -59.41
C GLN A 578 -29.83 -11.49 -59.64
N ASN A 579 -30.95 -11.31 -60.36
CA ASN A 579 -31.54 -10.00 -60.68
C ASN A 579 -32.79 -9.64 -59.83
N SER A 580 -33.08 -10.36 -58.74
CA SER A 580 -34.28 -10.13 -57.90
C SER A 580 -33.99 -9.26 -56.68
N LYS A 581 -34.95 -8.40 -56.25
CA LYS A 581 -34.86 -7.70 -54.95
C LYS A 581 -34.95 -8.75 -53.83
N GLY A 582 -33.91 -8.83 -52.98
CA GLY A 582 -33.84 -9.83 -51.91
C GLY A 582 -34.97 -9.68 -50.89
N LYS A 583 -35.64 -10.78 -50.54
CA LYS A 583 -36.65 -10.85 -49.48
C LYS A 583 -35.97 -11.29 -48.17
N LEU A 584 -36.13 -10.50 -47.11
CA LEU A 584 -35.63 -10.84 -45.79
C LEU A 584 -36.46 -12.01 -45.22
N THR A 585 -35.81 -13.06 -44.71
CA THR A 585 -36.51 -14.15 -44.01
C THR A 585 -36.93 -13.74 -42.61
N ASP A 586 -37.85 -14.49 -41.99
CA ASP A 586 -38.15 -14.31 -40.57
C ASP A 586 -37.02 -14.89 -39.69
N PRO A 587 -36.78 -14.34 -38.49
CA PRO A 587 -35.85 -14.91 -37.52
C PRO A 587 -36.38 -16.26 -37.00
N ILE A 588 -35.48 -17.22 -36.81
CA ILE A 588 -35.83 -18.56 -36.31
C ILE A 588 -35.56 -18.60 -34.80
N ARG A 589 -36.61 -18.83 -34.00
CA ARG A 589 -36.52 -18.98 -32.55
C ARG A 589 -36.35 -20.46 -32.19
N ILE A 590 -35.37 -20.75 -31.37
CA ILE A 590 -35.01 -22.12 -30.93
C ILE A 590 -34.85 -22.11 -29.41
N GLY A 591 -35.21 -23.20 -28.74
CA GLY A 591 -34.87 -23.39 -27.32
C GLY A 591 -33.35 -23.39 -27.12
N MET A 592 -32.86 -22.67 -26.12
CA MET A 592 -31.42 -22.49 -25.92
C MET A 592 -30.71 -23.81 -25.63
N ASP A 593 -31.33 -24.70 -24.85
CA ASP A 593 -30.76 -25.99 -24.47
C ASP A 593 -30.56 -26.89 -25.72
N ASP A 594 -31.58 -26.97 -26.59
CA ASP A 594 -31.50 -27.71 -27.85
C ASP A 594 -30.47 -27.09 -28.82
N TRP A 595 -30.38 -25.76 -28.83
CA TRP A 595 -29.39 -25.03 -29.63
C TRP A 595 -27.95 -25.32 -29.18
N LEU A 596 -27.70 -25.35 -27.87
CA LEU A 596 -26.36 -25.65 -27.32
C LEU A 596 -25.94 -27.09 -27.59
N GLU A 597 -26.87 -28.04 -27.47
CA GLU A 597 -26.62 -29.44 -27.82
C GLU A 597 -26.22 -29.56 -29.29
N PHE A 598 -26.98 -28.93 -30.19
CA PHE A 598 -26.66 -28.88 -31.62
C PHE A 598 -25.34 -28.17 -31.92
N LEU A 599 -25.07 -27.05 -31.25
CA LEU A 599 -23.83 -26.29 -31.40
C LEU A 599 -22.61 -27.14 -31.01
N GLY A 600 -22.71 -27.96 -29.95
CA GLY A 600 -21.65 -28.88 -29.54
C GLY A 600 -21.33 -29.95 -30.60
N TYR A 601 -22.36 -30.54 -31.20
CA TYR A 601 -22.18 -31.48 -32.32
C TYR A 601 -21.62 -30.79 -33.56
N PHE A 602 -22.02 -29.55 -33.82
CA PHE A 602 -21.46 -28.79 -34.95
C PHE A 602 -19.99 -28.42 -34.71
N LEU A 603 -19.62 -28.00 -33.50
CA LEU A 603 -18.26 -27.62 -33.16
C LEU A 603 -17.29 -28.81 -33.16
N SER A 604 -17.74 -30.01 -32.81
CA SER A 604 -16.95 -31.23 -32.97
C SER A 604 -16.92 -31.68 -34.44
N GLU A 605 -18.02 -32.21 -34.94
CA GLU A 605 -18.07 -32.97 -36.20
C GLU A 605 -18.70 -32.23 -37.38
N GLY A 606 -19.21 -31.01 -37.14
CA GLY A 606 -19.90 -30.21 -38.15
C GLY A 606 -19.00 -29.51 -39.16
N SER A 607 -19.50 -29.33 -40.37
CA SER A 607 -18.91 -28.50 -41.43
C SER A 607 -19.99 -27.82 -42.27
N VAL A 608 -19.64 -26.67 -42.85
CA VAL A 608 -20.55 -25.93 -43.75
C VAL A 608 -20.13 -26.14 -45.19
N GLN A 609 -21.05 -26.65 -46.02
CA GLN A 609 -20.86 -26.76 -47.46
C GLN A 609 -21.20 -25.44 -48.17
N ARG A 610 -20.27 -25.03 -49.04
CA ARG A 610 -20.39 -23.85 -49.89
C ARG A 610 -20.59 -24.27 -51.34
N HIS A 611 -21.36 -23.49 -52.09
CA HIS A 611 -21.56 -23.73 -53.51
C HIS A 611 -20.25 -23.50 -54.27
N HIS A 612 -19.87 -24.43 -55.15
CA HIS A 612 -18.55 -24.43 -55.80
C HIS A 612 -18.25 -23.14 -56.59
N GLN A 613 -19.27 -22.56 -57.26
CA GLN A 613 -19.10 -21.36 -58.09
C GLN A 613 -19.31 -20.04 -57.33
N THR A 614 -20.25 -19.99 -56.38
CA THR A 614 -20.66 -18.72 -55.74
C THR A 614 -20.12 -18.57 -54.32
N GLN A 615 -19.49 -19.62 -53.77
CA GLN A 615 -18.96 -19.70 -52.40
C GLN A 615 -20.00 -19.44 -51.28
N VAL A 616 -21.29 -19.35 -51.65
CA VAL A 616 -22.40 -19.12 -50.72
C VAL A 616 -22.63 -20.40 -49.89
N PRO A 617 -22.64 -20.31 -48.55
CA PRO A 617 -22.98 -21.44 -47.69
C PRO A 617 -24.46 -21.80 -47.85
N TYR A 618 -24.75 -23.08 -48.06
CA TYR A 618 -26.13 -23.52 -48.34
C TYR A 618 -26.60 -24.73 -47.54
N ARG A 619 -25.67 -25.53 -47.00
CA ARG A 619 -25.96 -26.78 -46.29
C ARG A 619 -24.97 -26.99 -45.15
N VAL A 620 -25.45 -27.52 -44.03
CA VAL A 620 -24.62 -27.96 -42.91
C VAL A 620 -24.53 -29.49 -42.93
N ILE A 621 -23.35 -30.03 -42.67
CA ILE A 621 -23.12 -31.47 -42.54
C ILE A 621 -22.53 -31.76 -41.18
N ILE A 622 -23.05 -32.79 -40.50
CA ILE A 622 -22.45 -33.38 -39.30
C ILE A 622 -22.12 -34.84 -39.64
N SER A 623 -20.86 -35.23 -39.49
CA SER A 623 -20.38 -36.57 -39.87
C SER A 623 -20.15 -37.43 -38.64
N GLN A 624 -20.95 -38.49 -38.46
CA GLN A 624 -20.86 -39.40 -37.31
C GLN A 624 -21.12 -40.84 -37.74
N LYS A 625 -20.31 -41.79 -37.26
CA LYS A 625 -20.41 -43.23 -37.55
C LYS A 625 -20.74 -44.09 -36.34
N ILE A 626 -20.61 -43.55 -35.12
CA ILE A 626 -20.86 -44.27 -33.87
C ILE A 626 -22.38 -44.35 -33.65
N PRO A 627 -22.99 -45.55 -33.62
CA PRO A 627 -24.46 -45.70 -33.57
C PRO A 627 -25.13 -44.98 -32.39
N GLU A 628 -24.48 -44.98 -31.21
CA GLU A 628 -24.99 -44.30 -30.01
C GLU A 628 -25.04 -42.78 -30.17
N SER A 629 -23.99 -42.17 -30.74
CA SER A 629 -23.93 -40.73 -31.03
C SER A 629 -24.88 -40.34 -32.16
N VAL A 630 -25.03 -41.19 -33.19
CA VAL A 630 -25.99 -40.98 -34.30
C VAL A 630 -27.41 -40.82 -33.78
N GLU A 631 -27.86 -41.69 -32.86
CA GLU A 631 -29.21 -41.64 -32.32
C GLU A 631 -29.47 -40.37 -31.50
N LYS A 632 -28.48 -39.93 -30.69
CA LYS A 632 -28.58 -38.68 -29.93
C LYS A 632 -28.63 -37.44 -30.84
N ILE A 633 -27.77 -37.40 -31.86
CA ILE A 633 -27.78 -36.32 -32.86
C ILE A 633 -29.13 -36.29 -33.58
N ARG A 634 -29.70 -37.44 -33.96
CA ARG A 634 -31.01 -37.54 -34.59
C ARG A 634 -32.12 -36.95 -33.70
N GLN A 635 -32.17 -37.32 -32.42
CA GLN A 635 -33.16 -36.81 -31.47
C GLN A 635 -33.02 -35.30 -31.22
N CYS A 636 -31.80 -34.77 -31.23
CA CYS A 636 -31.55 -33.33 -31.19
C CYS A 636 -32.11 -32.63 -32.45
N LEU A 637 -31.80 -33.16 -33.65
CA LEU A 637 -32.25 -32.57 -34.92
C LEU A 637 -33.78 -32.63 -35.12
N GLU A 638 -34.47 -33.63 -34.55
CA GLU A 638 -35.95 -33.74 -34.59
C GLU A 638 -36.66 -32.69 -33.75
N ARG A 639 -36.01 -32.19 -32.68
CA ARG A 639 -36.52 -31.09 -31.85
C ARG A 639 -36.33 -29.72 -32.51
N LEU A 640 -35.42 -29.62 -33.48
CA LEU A 640 -35.13 -28.37 -34.17
C LEU A 640 -36.05 -28.15 -35.38
N PRO A 641 -36.33 -26.90 -35.77
CA PRO A 641 -37.24 -26.58 -36.88
C PRO A 641 -36.63 -26.83 -38.27
N PHE A 642 -35.58 -27.66 -38.40
CA PHE A 642 -34.84 -27.87 -39.64
C PHE A 642 -35.13 -29.23 -40.26
N ARG A 643 -35.22 -29.26 -41.60
CA ARG A 643 -35.28 -30.52 -42.35
C ARG A 643 -33.87 -31.08 -42.53
N PHE A 644 -33.70 -32.35 -42.18
CA PHE A 644 -32.43 -33.07 -42.32
C PHE A 644 -32.62 -34.43 -43.01
N SER A 645 -31.54 -34.96 -43.57
CA SER A 645 -31.46 -36.32 -44.13
C SER A 645 -30.19 -37.02 -43.64
N TYR A 646 -30.25 -38.33 -43.40
CA TYR A 646 -29.11 -39.12 -42.97
C TYR A 646 -28.76 -40.17 -44.05
N ASP A 647 -27.50 -40.21 -44.47
CA ASP A 647 -27.00 -41.09 -45.55
C ASP A 647 -26.24 -42.35 -45.03
N GLY A 648 -26.28 -42.61 -43.73
CA GLY A 648 -25.54 -43.70 -43.08
C GLY A 648 -24.19 -43.28 -42.49
N ALA A 649 -23.69 -42.07 -42.78
CA ALA A 649 -22.48 -41.51 -42.17
C ALA A 649 -22.55 -40.00 -41.89
N ASN A 650 -23.46 -39.28 -42.56
CA ASN A 650 -23.57 -37.84 -42.53
C ASN A 650 -25.03 -37.41 -42.36
N PHE A 651 -25.26 -36.49 -41.44
CA PHE A 651 -26.50 -35.71 -41.35
C PHE A 651 -26.37 -34.46 -42.21
N ALA A 652 -27.23 -34.32 -43.23
CA ALA A 652 -27.27 -33.15 -44.10
C ALA A 652 -28.49 -32.29 -43.77
N ILE A 653 -28.24 -31.05 -43.35
CA ILE A 653 -29.28 -30.07 -42.97
C ILE A 653 -29.35 -29.01 -44.06
N ASN A 654 -30.48 -28.98 -44.78
CA ASN A 654 -30.69 -28.09 -45.91
C ASN A 654 -31.32 -26.77 -45.47
N ALA A 655 -30.56 -25.97 -44.71
CA ALA A 655 -31.00 -24.68 -44.18
C ALA A 655 -29.98 -23.58 -44.50
N LYS A 656 -30.26 -22.75 -45.52
CA LYS A 656 -29.37 -21.66 -45.96
C LYS A 656 -29.13 -20.62 -44.85
N GLN A 657 -30.17 -20.28 -44.07
CA GLN A 657 -30.08 -19.32 -42.97
C GLN A 657 -29.14 -19.81 -41.86
N LEU A 658 -29.28 -21.09 -41.48
CA LEU A 658 -28.39 -21.75 -40.52
C LEU A 658 -26.95 -21.86 -41.04
N ALA A 659 -26.77 -22.28 -42.30
CA ALA A 659 -25.46 -22.42 -42.92
C ALA A 659 -24.71 -21.08 -43.00
N GLN A 660 -25.42 -19.99 -43.27
CA GLN A 660 -24.83 -18.65 -43.29
C GLN A 660 -24.48 -18.13 -41.90
N HIS A 661 -25.28 -18.46 -40.89
CA HIS A 661 -25.00 -18.12 -39.50
C HIS A 661 -23.79 -18.89 -38.94
N LEU A 662 -23.61 -20.16 -39.34
CA LEU A 662 -22.50 -21.00 -38.88
C LEU A 662 -21.22 -20.86 -39.72
N ALA A 663 -21.30 -20.26 -40.92
CA ALA A 663 -20.16 -20.05 -41.80
C ALA A 663 -18.96 -19.30 -41.18
N PRO A 664 -19.13 -18.34 -40.24
CA PRO A 664 -18.02 -17.66 -39.58
C PRO A 664 -17.16 -18.56 -38.68
N PHE A 665 -17.67 -19.71 -38.21
CA PHE A 665 -16.90 -20.64 -37.38
C PHE A 665 -15.79 -21.40 -38.14
N GLY A 666 -15.66 -21.18 -39.45
CA GLY A 666 -14.52 -21.62 -40.24
C GLY A 666 -14.39 -23.13 -40.41
N LYS A 667 -13.15 -23.60 -40.59
CA LYS A 667 -12.78 -25.03 -40.69
C LYS A 667 -12.43 -25.60 -39.32
N CYS A 668 -12.21 -26.91 -39.22
CA CYS A 668 -11.93 -27.63 -37.96
C CYS A 668 -10.85 -27.00 -37.06
N HIS A 669 -9.77 -26.42 -37.62
CA HIS A 669 -8.68 -25.78 -36.86
C HIS A 669 -8.95 -24.32 -36.49
N GLU A 670 -10.01 -23.70 -37.01
CA GLU A 670 -10.40 -22.30 -36.76
C GLU A 670 -11.63 -22.20 -35.83
N LYS A 671 -12.28 -23.33 -35.52
CA LYS A 671 -13.48 -23.35 -34.68
C LYS A 671 -13.21 -22.76 -33.29
N TYR A 672 -14.21 -22.09 -32.74
CA TYR A 672 -14.19 -21.45 -31.41
C TYR A 672 -15.60 -21.45 -30.80
N VAL A 673 -15.69 -21.29 -29.47
CA VAL A 673 -16.97 -21.14 -28.79
C VAL A 673 -17.39 -19.67 -28.81
N PRO A 674 -18.59 -19.32 -29.28
CA PRO A 674 -19.04 -17.94 -29.30
C PRO A 674 -19.27 -17.36 -27.90
N ASP A 675 -19.01 -16.07 -27.71
CA ASP A 675 -18.93 -15.43 -26.39
C ASP A 675 -20.23 -15.52 -25.57
N TYR A 676 -21.39 -15.50 -26.23
CA TYR A 676 -22.68 -15.66 -25.55
C TYR A 676 -22.76 -17.02 -24.83
N ALA A 677 -22.23 -18.10 -25.42
CA ALA A 677 -22.27 -19.43 -24.85
C ALA A 677 -21.34 -19.55 -23.62
N LYS A 678 -20.28 -18.74 -23.57
CA LYS A 678 -19.35 -18.67 -22.43
C LYS A 678 -19.95 -17.96 -21.21
N ARG A 679 -21.02 -17.18 -21.35
CA ARG A 679 -21.65 -16.42 -20.25
C ARG A 679 -22.83 -17.14 -19.58
N LEU A 680 -23.23 -18.28 -20.13
CA LEU A 680 -24.38 -19.07 -19.66
C LEU A 680 -24.16 -19.70 -18.28
N PRO A 681 -25.24 -20.14 -17.60
CA PRO A 681 -25.13 -20.84 -16.33
C PRO A 681 -24.45 -22.20 -16.48
N PRO A 682 -23.87 -22.74 -15.39
CA PRO A 682 -23.19 -24.03 -15.39
C PRO A 682 -24.03 -25.21 -15.93
N GLU A 683 -25.36 -25.17 -15.77
CA GLU A 683 -26.26 -26.19 -16.31
C GLU A 683 -26.20 -26.23 -17.84
N GLN A 684 -26.37 -25.08 -18.51
CA GLN A 684 -26.37 -24.94 -19.96
C GLN A 684 -24.98 -25.15 -20.57
N ILE A 685 -23.92 -24.69 -19.89
CA ILE A 685 -22.54 -25.00 -20.29
C ILE A 685 -22.31 -26.53 -20.25
N GLY A 686 -22.91 -27.23 -19.28
CA GLY A 686 -22.83 -28.68 -19.19
C GLY A 686 -23.38 -29.38 -20.43
N ILE A 687 -24.52 -28.93 -20.96
CA ILE A 687 -25.15 -29.48 -22.18
C ILE A 687 -24.19 -29.35 -23.37
N LEU A 688 -23.60 -28.16 -23.55
CA LEU A 688 -22.63 -27.92 -24.62
C LEU A 688 -21.38 -28.81 -24.48
N LEU A 689 -20.84 -28.93 -23.27
CA LEU A 689 -19.66 -29.77 -22.99
C LEU A 689 -19.94 -31.26 -23.22
N ASP A 690 -21.12 -31.75 -22.85
CA ASP A 690 -21.51 -33.14 -23.08
C ASP A 690 -21.67 -33.45 -24.56
N ALA A 691 -22.24 -32.52 -25.35
CA ALA A 691 -22.32 -32.65 -26.80
C ALA A 691 -20.93 -32.65 -27.47
N LEU A 692 -20.01 -31.77 -27.04
CA LEU A 692 -18.61 -31.76 -27.51
C LEU A 692 -17.90 -33.08 -27.19
N MET A 693 -18.12 -33.63 -25.99
CA MET A 693 -17.52 -34.88 -25.55
C MET A 693 -18.06 -36.11 -26.27
N LEU A 694 -19.30 -36.07 -26.75
CA LEU A 694 -19.89 -37.16 -27.55
C LEU A 694 -19.35 -37.21 -28.99
N GLY A 695 -18.85 -36.09 -29.51
CA GLY A 695 -18.18 -36.02 -30.81
C GLY A 695 -16.72 -36.42 -30.72
N ASP A 696 -15.87 -35.53 -30.22
CA ASP A 696 -14.40 -35.67 -30.24
C ASP A 696 -13.80 -36.10 -28.88
N GLY A 697 -14.65 -36.53 -27.94
CA GLY A 697 -14.25 -36.90 -26.58
C GLY A 697 -14.18 -38.41 -26.33
N TYR A 698 -13.34 -38.79 -25.37
CA TYR A 698 -13.22 -40.16 -24.87
C TYR A 698 -13.12 -40.14 -23.34
N VAL A 699 -13.84 -41.05 -22.68
CA VAL A 699 -13.77 -41.22 -21.21
C VAL A 699 -13.08 -42.54 -20.91
N ASN A 700 -11.98 -42.47 -20.16
CA ASN A 700 -11.29 -43.67 -19.72
C ASN A 700 -12.07 -44.32 -18.56
N LYS A 701 -12.65 -45.50 -18.83
CA LYS A 701 -13.47 -46.25 -17.86
C LYS A 701 -12.72 -46.67 -16.59
N THR A 702 -11.39 -46.79 -16.65
CA THR A 702 -10.57 -47.26 -15.52
C THR A 702 -10.17 -46.11 -14.59
N THR A 703 -9.85 -44.93 -15.14
CA THR A 703 -9.35 -43.78 -14.36
C THR A 703 -10.39 -42.69 -14.13
N GLY A 704 -11.53 -42.74 -14.83
CA GLY A 704 -12.56 -41.69 -14.80
C GLY A 704 -12.15 -40.38 -15.48
N VAL A 705 -10.96 -40.32 -16.09
CA VAL A 705 -10.45 -39.13 -16.77
C VAL A 705 -11.13 -38.99 -18.13
N SER A 706 -11.72 -37.82 -18.36
CA SER A 706 -12.28 -37.40 -19.64
C SER A 706 -11.18 -36.72 -20.47
N ILE A 707 -11.12 -37.06 -21.75
CA ILE A 707 -10.15 -36.55 -22.71
C ILE A 707 -10.92 -35.97 -23.88
N TYR A 708 -10.66 -34.72 -24.22
CA TYR A 708 -11.19 -34.06 -25.42
C TYR A 708 -10.03 -33.72 -26.34
N ILE A 709 -10.17 -34.02 -27.64
CA ILE A 709 -9.11 -33.81 -28.62
C ILE A 709 -9.59 -32.83 -29.67
N THR A 710 -8.77 -31.85 -30.04
CA THR A 710 -9.11 -30.90 -31.10
C THR A 710 -7.86 -30.43 -31.85
N SER A 711 -8.06 -29.95 -33.08
CA SER A 711 -7.00 -29.31 -33.88
C SER A 711 -7.01 -27.78 -33.81
N SER A 712 -8.01 -27.19 -33.13
CA SER A 712 -8.10 -25.75 -32.90
C SER A 712 -7.55 -25.41 -31.51
N LYS A 713 -6.48 -24.61 -31.46
CA LYS A 713 -5.94 -24.09 -30.19
C LYS A 713 -6.98 -23.24 -29.45
N ARG A 714 -7.70 -22.38 -30.18
CA ARG A 714 -8.73 -21.50 -29.63
C ARG A 714 -9.88 -22.30 -29.01
N LEU A 715 -10.31 -23.38 -29.66
CA LEU A 715 -11.35 -24.26 -29.10
C LEU A 715 -10.86 -24.99 -27.85
N ALA A 716 -9.61 -25.45 -27.81
CA ALA A 716 -9.04 -26.09 -26.61
C ALA A 716 -9.00 -25.11 -25.41
N ASP A 717 -8.62 -23.86 -25.67
CA ASP A 717 -8.59 -22.78 -24.69
C ASP A 717 -10.00 -22.43 -24.19
N ASP A 718 -10.96 -22.29 -25.11
CA ASP A 718 -12.37 -22.03 -24.80
C ASP A 718 -13.00 -23.16 -23.98
N VAL A 719 -12.73 -24.43 -24.32
CA VAL A 719 -13.21 -25.59 -23.56
C VAL A 719 -12.64 -25.57 -22.14
N THR A 720 -11.38 -25.17 -21.96
CA THR A 720 -10.76 -25.05 -20.63
C THR A 720 -11.44 -23.96 -19.79
N GLU A 721 -11.83 -22.84 -20.40
CA GLU A 721 -12.62 -21.78 -19.77
C GLU A 721 -14.03 -22.28 -19.37
N LEU A 722 -14.72 -23.01 -20.26
CA LEU A 722 -16.03 -23.60 -19.96
C LEU A 722 -15.96 -24.63 -18.82
N LEU A 723 -14.90 -25.44 -18.78
CA LEU A 723 -14.67 -26.39 -17.70
C LEU A 723 -14.55 -25.68 -16.35
N LEU A 724 -13.80 -24.56 -16.28
CA LEU A 724 -13.69 -23.73 -15.07
C LEU A 724 -15.07 -23.22 -14.62
N LYS A 725 -15.86 -22.66 -15.55
CA LYS A 725 -17.20 -22.13 -15.27
C LYS A 725 -18.20 -23.21 -14.86
N LYS A 726 -18.03 -24.45 -15.34
CA LYS A 726 -18.81 -25.60 -14.85
C LYS A 726 -18.44 -26.01 -13.41
N GLY A 727 -17.26 -25.61 -12.94
CA GLY A 727 -16.69 -26.04 -11.65
C GLY A 727 -15.72 -27.22 -11.76
N TRP A 728 -15.35 -27.63 -12.98
CA TRP A 728 -14.34 -28.64 -13.26
C TRP A 728 -12.98 -27.97 -13.56
N SER A 729 -11.91 -28.75 -13.70
CA SER A 729 -10.60 -28.22 -14.12
C SER A 729 -10.03 -29.05 -15.26
N GLY A 730 -9.58 -28.35 -16.30
CA GLY A 730 -8.97 -28.92 -17.49
C GLY A 730 -7.49 -28.56 -17.59
N ASN A 731 -6.66 -29.52 -17.97
CA ASN A 731 -5.28 -29.27 -18.38
C ASN A 731 -5.19 -29.46 -19.90
N VAL A 732 -4.53 -28.54 -20.58
CA VAL A 732 -4.29 -28.61 -22.03
C VAL A 732 -2.87 -29.09 -22.29
N HIS A 733 -2.74 -30.06 -23.18
CA HIS A 733 -1.45 -30.59 -23.62
C HIS A 733 -1.40 -30.62 -25.15
N LEU A 734 -0.25 -30.27 -25.72
CA LEU A 734 0.01 -30.50 -27.13
C LEU A 734 0.33 -31.99 -27.32
N MET A 735 -0.54 -32.71 -28.03
CA MET A 735 -0.44 -34.17 -28.21
C MET A 735 0.48 -34.52 -29.39
N ARG A 736 0.33 -33.81 -30.51
CA ARG A 736 1.13 -33.99 -31.73
C ARG A 736 1.32 -32.65 -32.43
N GLU A 737 2.54 -32.39 -32.88
CA GLU A 737 2.89 -31.22 -33.67
C GLU A 737 2.60 -31.46 -35.16
N ALA A 738 2.24 -30.40 -35.87
CA ALA A 738 2.13 -30.40 -37.32
C ALA A 738 3.45 -30.88 -37.96
N GLY A 739 3.35 -31.80 -38.93
CA GLY A 739 4.50 -32.43 -39.58
C GLY A 739 4.94 -33.77 -38.96
N THR A 740 4.39 -34.17 -37.81
CA THR A 740 4.72 -35.47 -37.21
C THR A 740 4.25 -36.62 -38.10
N VAL A 741 5.18 -37.50 -38.50
CA VAL A 741 4.90 -38.71 -39.29
C VAL A 741 4.56 -39.86 -38.36
N THR A 742 3.36 -40.42 -38.49
CA THR A 742 2.94 -41.59 -37.72
C THR A 742 2.71 -42.81 -38.60
N PRO A 743 3.20 -44.01 -38.22
CA PRO A 743 2.91 -45.24 -38.92
C PRO A 743 1.43 -45.62 -38.72
N THR A 744 0.75 -45.96 -39.81
CA THR A 744 -0.63 -46.44 -39.78
C THR A 744 -0.67 -47.96 -39.55
N PRO A 745 -1.72 -48.50 -38.92
CA PRO A 745 -1.87 -49.94 -38.67
C PRO A 745 -1.90 -50.81 -39.94
N ARG A 746 -2.06 -50.20 -41.13
CA ARG A 746 -2.11 -50.87 -42.44
C ARG A 746 -0.79 -50.71 -43.24
N GLY A 747 0.30 -50.25 -42.62
CA GLY A 747 1.63 -50.24 -43.24
C GLY A 747 1.99 -49.01 -44.08
N GLY A 748 1.28 -47.87 -43.93
CA GLY A 748 1.63 -46.58 -44.56
C GLY A 748 2.00 -45.49 -43.54
N THR A 749 2.56 -44.36 -43.98
CA THR A 749 2.87 -43.20 -43.12
C THR A 749 1.80 -42.11 -43.25
N SER A 750 1.27 -41.61 -42.14
CA SER A 750 0.33 -40.48 -42.10
C SER A 750 1.01 -39.26 -41.47
N THR A 751 1.00 -38.13 -42.17
CA THR A 751 1.52 -36.84 -41.69
C THR A 751 0.42 -36.03 -41.05
N VAL A 752 0.64 -35.59 -39.80
CA VAL A 752 -0.27 -34.68 -39.09
C VAL A 752 -0.21 -33.29 -39.73
N THR A 753 -1.33 -32.79 -40.26
CA THR A 753 -1.35 -31.48 -40.96
C THR A 753 -1.39 -30.25 -40.06
N HIS A 754 -1.94 -30.38 -38.85
CA HIS A 754 -2.16 -29.29 -37.90
C HIS A 754 -1.89 -29.80 -36.48
N ASP A 755 -1.51 -28.92 -35.57
CA ASP A 755 -1.30 -29.25 -34.16
C ASP A 755 -2.55 -29.87 -33.54
N ILE A 756 -2.36 -30.94 -32.77
CA ILE A 756 -3.44 -31.65 -32.09
C ILE A 756 -3.30 -31.38 -30.59
N PHE A 757 -4.30 -30.71 -30.04
CA PHE A 757 -4.41 -30.39 -28.62
C PHE A 757 -5.29 -31.42 -27.92
N GLN A 758 -4.89 -31.78 -26.71
CA GLN A 758 -5.60 -32.70 -25.84
C GLN A 758 -5.94 -31.98 -24.53
N VAL A 759 -7.23 -31.87 -24.22
CA VAL A 759 -7.73 -31.35 -22.95
C VAL A 759 -8.09 -32.53 -22.06
N THR A 760 -7.49 -32.60 -20.87
CA THR A 760 -7.76 -33.66 -19.89
C THR A 760 -8.43 -33.07 -18.65
N PHE A 761 -9.52 -33.69 -18.21
CA PHE A 761 -10.27 -33.24 -17.04
C PHE A 761 -10.99 -34.40 -16.34
N ILE A 762 -11.41 -34.18 -15.10
CA ILE A 762 -12.13 -35.17 -14.30
C ILE A 762 -13.52 -34.62 -14.01
N ARG A 763 -14.56 -35.45 -14.22
CA ARG A 763 -15.95 -35.14 -13.87
C ARG A 763 -16.17 -35.43 -12.38
N ASP A 764 -16.77 -34.48 -11.66
CA ASP A 764 -17.28 -34.62 -10.29
C ASP A 764 -16.30 -35.09 -9.19
N GLY A 765 -15.03 -34.67 -9.26
CA GLY A 765 -14.03 -34.90 -8.21
C GLY A 765 -13.60 -33.62 -7.48
N GLN A 766 -13.14 -33.74 -6.22
CA GLN A 766 -12.39 -32.67 -5.54
C GLN A 766 -11.09 -32.41 -6.33
N ASN A 767 -11.12 -31.41 -7.22
CA ASN A 767 -10.00 -31.01 -8.08
C ASN A 767 -9.00 -30.12 -7.32
N GLU A 768 -8.50 -30.63 -6.19
CA GLU A 768 -7.46 -29.99 -5.38
C GLU A 768 -6.15 -30.78 -5.53
N PRO A 769 -5.29 -30.44 -6.51
CA PRO A 769 -4.04 -31.15 -6.72
C PRO A 769 -3.13 -31.05 -5.49
N ASN A 770 -2.64 -32.20 -5.05
CA ASN A 770 -1.66 -32.30 -3.96
C ASN A 770 -0.24 -32.25 -4.52
N VAL A 771 0.56 -31.30 -4.06
CA VAL A 771 1.99 -31.21 -4.34
C VAL A 771 2.78 -31.79 -3.14
N ASN A 772 3.92 -32.42 -3.43
CA ASN A 772 4.76 -33.14 -2.46
C ASN A 772 4.10 -34.37 -1.79
N SER A 773 3.14 -35.01 -2.46
CA SER A 773 2.63 -36.32 -2.01
C SER A 773 3.68 -37.41 -2.24
N ASN A 774 3.75 -38.39 -1.34
CA ASN A 774 4.61 -39.58 -1.45
C ASN A 774 6.14 -39.31 -1.41
N GLY A 775 6.58 -38.20 -0.79
CA GLY A 775 8.01 -37.92 -0.56
C GLY A 775 8.78 -37.36 -1.75
N GLN A 776 8.13 -37.08 -2.87
CA GLN A 776 8.76 -36.39 -4.02
C GLN A 776 8.88 -34.89 -3.74
N ARG A 777 10.07 -34.31 -3.92
CA ARG A 777 10.28 -32.86 -3.90
C ARG A 777 9.97 -32.29 -5.28
N GLN A 778 8.85 -31.60 -5.41
CA GLN A 778 8.36 -31.05 -6.70
C GLN A 778 8.60 -29.53 -6.84
N ILE A 779 9.37 -28.96 -5.91
CA ILE A 779 9.70 -27.53 -5.84
C ILE A 779 11.21 -27.38 -5.98
N GLU A 780 11.63 -26.67 -7.02
CA GLU A 780 13.03 -26.41 -7.33
C GLU A 780 13.30 -24.91 -7.45
N LYS A 781 14.47 -24.47 -7.04
CA LYS A 781 14.95 -23.10 -7.30
C LYS A 781 15.83 -23.12 -8.53
N ARG A 782 15.61 -22.20 -9.47
CA ARG A 782 16.47 -22.06 -10.66
C ARG A 782 16.77 -20.58 -10.91
N PRO A 783 17.99 -20.23 -11.35
CA PRO A 783 18.31 -18.88 -11.77
C PRO A 783 17.49 -18.53 -13.01
N TYR A 784 16.94 -17.32 -13.03
CA TYR A 784 16.17 -16.76 -14.11
C TYR A 784 16.65 -15.33 -14.39
N LYS A 785 16.75 -15.01 -15.67
CA LYS A 785 17.14 -13.70 -16.15
C LYS A 785 16.20 -13.30 -17.28
N GLY A 786 15.35 -12.33 -17.01
CA GLY A 786 14.29 -11.92 -17.93
C GLY A 786 13.34 -10.94 -17.26
N THR A 787 12.32 -10.50 -17.99
CA THR A 787 11.30 -9.62 -17.42
C THR A 787 10.36 -10.44 -16.54
N ILE A 788 9.93 -9.87 -15.42
CA ILE A 788 8.88 -10.39 -14.56
C ILE A 788 7.66 -9.48 -14.63
N TYR A 789 6.48 -10.07 -14.55
CA TYR A 789 5.20 -9.37 -14.71
C TYR A 789 4.27 -9.59 -13.52
N CYS A 790 3.50 -8.58 -13.11
CA CYS A 790 2.46 -8.72 -12.10
C CYS A 790 1.24 -7.87 -12.44
N LEU A 791 0.05 -8.41 -12.15
CA LEU A 791 -1.22 -7.70 -12.22
C LEU A 791 -1.79 -7.60 -10.81
N GLU A 792 -2.38 -6.46 -10.45
CA GLU A 792 -3.16 -6.33 -9.24
C GLU A 792 -4.65 -6.32 -9.56
N VAL A 793 -5.43 -7.10 -8.81
CA VAL A 793 -6.89 -7.24 -8.92
C VAL A 793 -7.52 -7.13 -7.53
N PRO A 794 -8.78 -6.64 -7.41
CA PRO A 794 -9.42 -6.33 -6.13
C PRO A 794 -9.45 -7.47 -5.10
N ASN A 795 -9.64 -8.72 -5.54
CA ASN A 795 -9.72 -9.86 -4.62
C ASN A 795 -8.34 -10.54 -4.38
N HIS A 796 -7.26 -9.98 -4.93
CA HIS A 796 -5.89 -10.46 -4.76
C HIS A 796 -5.62 -11.91 -5.17
N ILE A 797 -6.52 -12.52 -5.96
CA ILE A 797 -6.41 -13.89 -6.47
C ILE A 797 -6.63 -13.85 -7.98
N LEU A 798 -5.69 -14.43 -8.72
CA LEU A 798 -5.64 -14.48 -10.18
C LEU A 798 -5.72 -15.92 -10.68
N TYR A 799 -6.37 -16.11 -11.83
CA TYR A 799 -6.33 -17.39 -12.54
C TYR A 799 -5.22 -17.38 -13.59
N VAL A 800 -4.15 -18.12 -13.30
CA VAL A 800 -2.94 -18.14 -14.13
C VAL A 800 -2.74 -19.52 -14.76
N ARG A 801 -2.09 -19.57 -15.91
CA ARG A 801 -1.76 -20.80 -16.64
C ARG A 801 -0.34 -20.75 -17.14
N ARG A 802 0.39 -21.84 -16.94
CA ARG A 802 1.74 -22.04 -17.49
C ARG A 802 1.81 -23.41 -18.15
N ASN A 803 2.36 -23.47 -19.37
CA ASN A 803 2.44 -24.71 -20.16
C ASN A 803 1.11 -25.48 -20.28
N GLY A 804 -0.02 -24.76 -20.37
CA GLY A 804 -1.36 -25.37 -20.48
C GLY A 804 -1.97 -25.89 -19.17
N ILE A 805 -1.32 -25.67 -18.02
CA ILE A 805 -1.81 -26.10 -16.70
C ILE A 805 -2.31 -24.87 -15.91
N PRO A 806 -3.63 -24.71 -15.73
CA PRO A 806 -4.19 -23.54 -15.04
C PRO A 806 -4.37 -23.76 -13.53
N ILE A 807 -4.24 -22.68 -12.75
CA ILE A 807 -4.33 -22.70 -11.29
C ILE A 807 -4.64 -21.31 -10.69
N TRP A 808 -5.27 -21.28 -9.51
CA TRP A 808 -5.45 -20.05 -8.75
C TRP A 808 -4.18 -19.68 -8.00
N CYS A 809 -3.74 -18.43 -8.13
CA CYS A 809 -2.55 -17.88 -7.47
C CYS A 809 -2.86 -16.49 -6.87
N GLY A 810 -2.04 -16.02 -5.93
CA GLY A 810 -2.28 -14.76 -5.22
C GLY A 810 -1.58 -13.56 -5.85
N ASN A 811 -1.89 -12.36 -5.35
CA ASN A 811 -1.24 -11.11 -5.74
C ASN A 811 -0.08 -10.73 -4.83
N SER A 812 0.71 -9.80 -5.35
CA SER A 812 1.96 -9.36 -4.76
C SER A 812 1.83 -8.29 -3.66
N ILE A 813 0.70 -7.60 -3.53
CA ILE A 813 0.55 -6.50 -2.56
C ILE A 813 -0.89 -6.44 -2.05
N SER A 814 -1.06 -6.55 -0.73
CA SER A 814 -2.11 -5.90 0.07
C SER A 814 -2.03 -6.36 1.52
N VAL A 815 -2.21 -5.44 2.45
CA VAL A 815 -2.33 -5.78 3.87
C VAL A 815 -3.81 -6.11 4.12
N ALA A 816 -4.15 -7.39 4.13
CA ALA A 816 -5.45 -7.87 4.56
C ALA A 816 -5.40 -8.20 6.06
N LYS A 817 -6.05 -7.38 6.90
CA LYS A 817 -6.15 -7.64 8.35
C LYS A 817 -7.58 -7.44 8.83
N ALA A 818 -8.08 -8.38 9.64
CA ALA A 818 -9.42 -8.35 10.24
C ALA A 818 -10.59 -8.13 9.25
N GLY A 819 -10.49 -8.69 8.04
CA GLY A 819 -11.53 -8.57 6.99
C GLY A 819 -11.52 -7.24 6.23
N ILE A 820 -10.56 -6.35 6.50
CA ILE A 820 -10.36 -5.10 5.74
C ILE A 820 -9.21 -5.34 4.76
N THR A 821 -9.51 -5.30 3.47
CA THR A 821 -8.54 -5.32 2.37
C THR A 821 -8.33 -3.88 1.90
N ALA A 822 -7.18 -3.29 2.27
CA ALA A 822 -6.83 -1.93 1.85
C ALA A 822 -5.36 -1.87 1.40
N THR A 823 -5.12 -1.16 0.31
CA THR A 823 -3.77 -0.89 -0.22
C THR A 823 -3.32 0.47 0.29
N LEU A 824 -2.38 0.47 1.24
CA LEU A 824 -1.80 1.70 1.78
C LEU A 824 -0.48 1.96 1.07
N LYS A 825 -0.44 3.04 0.28
CA LYS A 825 0.77 3.49 -0.40
C LYS A 825 1.74 4.06 0.65
N SER A 826 2.98 3.59 0.65
CA SER A 826 4.06 4.16 1.49
C SER A 826 5.26 4.52 0.60
N ARG A 827 5.30 5.77 0.15
CA ARG A 827 6.35 6.30 -0.75
C ARG A 827 7.41 7.02 0.08
N CYS A 828 8.05 6.32 1.01
CA CYS A 828 9.01 6.93 1.93
C CYS A 828 10.46 6.56 1.58
N ALA A 829 11.39 7.50 1.79
CA ALA A 829 12.81 7.19 1.73
C ALA A 829 13.26 6.55 3.06
N LEU A 830 13.80 5.33 2.99
CA LEU A 830 14.31 4.63 4.16
C LEU A 830 15.75 5.06 4.50
N LEU A 831 15.97 5.53 5.71
CA LEU A 831 17.29 5.75 6.30
C LEU A 831 17.51 4.73 7.43
N GLY A 832 18.35 3.73 7.16
CA GLY A 832 18.62 2.64 8.09
C GLY A 832 19.90 2.86 8.88
N ALA A 833 19.91 2.48 10.16
CA ALA A 833 21.13 2.27 10.92
C ALA A 833 21.19 0.82 11.44
N ALA A 834 22.35 0.18 11.28
CA ALA A 834 22.59 -1.18 11.75
C ALA A 834 23.96 -1.31 12.44
N ASN A 835 24.09 -2.30 13.32
CA ASN A 835 25.36 -2.68 13.93
C ASN A 835 25.89 -3.98 13.31
N PRO A 836 27.22 -4.20 13.29
CA PRO A 836 27.80 -5.47 12.89
C PRO A 836 27.43 -6.59 13.87
N LYS A 837 27.42 -7.84 13.39
CA LYS A 837 26.97 -9.03 14.13
C LYS A 837 27.66 -9.22 15.47
N LEU A 838 28.98 -8.97 15.53
CA LEU A 838 29.80 -9.11 16.73
C LEU A 838 29.84 -7.83 17.58
N GLY A 839 29.02 -6.83 17.25
CA GLY A 839 29.03 -5.52 17.91
C GLY A 839 30.17 -4.62 17.49
N ARG A 840 31.29 -5.15 17.00
CA ARG A 840 32.34 -4.39 16.30
C ARG A 840 32.75 -5.07 15.00
N PHE A 841 33.30 -4.31 14.06
CA PHE A 841 33.92 -4.87 12.88
C PHE A 841 35.23 -5.59 13.22
N ASP A 842 35.29 -6.86 12.84
CA ASP A 842 36.50 -7.65 12.80
C ASP A 842 37.23 -7.37 11.49
N GLN A 843 38.53 -7.08 11.55
CA GLN A 843 39.34 -6.81 10.36
C GLN A 843 39.67 -8.09 9.58
N PHE A 844 39.56 -9.27 10.21
CA PHE A 844 39.91 -10.56 9.62
C PHE A 844 38.75 -11.24 8.87
N ILE A 845 37.53 -10.70 9.00
CA ILE A 845 36.33 -11.24 8.34
C ILE A 845 35.87 -10.23 7.29
N PRO A 846 35.47 -10.64 6.07
CA PRO A 846 34.89 -9.72 5.10
C PRO A 846 33.67 -8.99 5.66
N ILE A 847 33.58 -7.68 5.42
CA ILE A 847 32.49 -6.83 5.92
C ILE A 847 31.11 -7.37 5.52
N GLY A 848 30.97 -7.94 4.32
CA GLY A 848 29.73 -8.53 3.85
C GLY A 848 29.18 -9.67 4.72
N GLU A 849 30.06 -10.47 5.35
CA GLU A 849 29.65 -11.57 6.24
C GLU A 849 29.34 -11.12 7.67
N GLN A 850 29.82 -9.93 8.04
CA GLN A 850 29.60 -9.34 9.36
C GLN A 850 28.29 -8.56 9.48
N ILE A 851 27.62 -8.31 8.35
CA ILE A 851 26.32 -7.66 8.30
C ILE A 851 25.24 -8.74 8.36
N ASP A 852 24.47 -8.78 9.45
CA ASP A 852 23.38 -9.77 9.65
C ASP A 852 22.11 -9.44 8.84
N MET A 853 22.26 -9.28 7.53
CA MET A 853 21.15 -8.98 6.62
C MET A 853 21.25 -9.79 5.32
N PRO A 854 20.11 -10.27 4.79
CA PRO A 854 20.11 -11.01 3.54
C PRO A 854 20.57 -10.12 2.37
N PRO A 855 21.33 -10.65 1.39
CA PRO A 855 21.77 -9.89 0.22
C PRO A 855 20.63 -9.24 -0.58
N SER A 856 19.44 -9.86 -0.54
CA SER A 856 18.23 -9.32 -1.15
C SER A 856 17.80 -7.97 -0.56
N LEU A 857 18.01 -7.75 0.75
CA LEU A 857 17.73 -6.48 1.41
C LEU A 857 18.83 -5.46 1.12
N LEU A 858 20.10 -5.89 1.20
CA LEU A 858 21.25 -5.03 0.95
C LEU A 858 21.23 -4.45 -0.47
N SER A 859 20.86 -5.25 -1.47
CA SER A 859 20.74 -4.79 -2.86
C SER A 859 19.68 -3.70 -3.09
N ARG A 860 18.80 -3.43 -2.12
CA ARG A 860 17.73 -2.41 -2.21
C ARG A 860 18.13 -1.06 -1.65
N PHE A 861 19.23 -1.01 -0.91
CA PHE A 861 19.84 0.24 -0.52
C PHE A 861 20.68 0.76 -1.68
N ASP A 862 20.46 2.03 -2.03
CA ASP A 862 21.20 2.69 -3.09
C ASP A 862 22.63 3.01 -2.63
N LEU A 863 22.80 3.31 -1.33
CA LEU A 863 24.11 3.57 -0.69
C LEU A 863 24.23 2.82 0.65
N ILE A 864 25.37 2.17 0.87
CA ILE A 864 25.69 1.47 2.13
C ILE A 864 27.03 2.01 2.67
N PHE A 865 26.97 2.80 3.74
CA PHE A 865 28.18 3.32 4.37
C PHE A 865 28.63 2.42 5.51
N VAL A 866 29.93 2.10 5.53
CA VAL A 866 30.57 1.34 6.60
C VAL A 866 31.42 2.31 7.43
N MET A 867 31.04 2.48 8.70
CA MET A 867 31.70 3.38 9.64
C MET A 867 32.48 2.53 10.65
N THR A 868 33.81 2.52 10.53
CA THR A 868 34.70 1.82 11.47
C THR A 868 35.27 2.79 12.49
N ASP A 869 35.26 2.40 13.77
CA ASP A 869 35.91 3.11 14.86
C ASP A 869 37.39 2.70 14.93
N GLN A 870 38.25 3.40 14.18
CA GLN A 870 39.70 3.21 14.22
C GLN A 870 40.34 4.33 15.06
N PRO A 871 41.12 3.99 16.10
CA PRO A 871 41.76 4.99 16.95
C PRO A 871 42.83 5.73 16.15
N GLU A 872 42.64 7.02 15.93
CA GLU A 872 43.52 7.88 15.15
C GLU A 872 43.73 9.19 15.91
N ALA A 873 44.94 9.41 16.44
CA ALA A 873 45.21 10.48 17.40
C ALA A 873 44.84 11.89 16.88
N GLU A 874 45.06 12.16 15.59
CA GLU A 874 44.69 13.45 14.98
C GLU A 874 43.17 13.63 14.88
N ARG A 875 42.46 12.60 14.39
CA ARG A 875 41.01 12.62 14.22
C ARG A 875 40.30 12.65 15.58
N ASP A 876 40.72 11.81 16.52
CA ASP A 876 40.17 11.75 17.87
C ASP A 876 40.42 13.04 18.64
N GLY A 877 41.61 13.64 18.47
CA GLY A 877 41.93 14.95 19.01
C GLY A 877 40.97 16.04 18.47
N ALA A 878 40.73 16.06 17.16
CA ALA A 878 39.80 17.00 16.54
C ALA A 878 38.35 16.80 17.02
N ILE A 879 37.89 15.54 17.15
CA ILE A 879 36.57 15.22 17.69
C ILE A 879 36.45 15.69 19.14
N ALA A 880 37.44 15.39 19.99
CA ALA A 880 37.45 15.80 21.39
C ALA A 880 37.43 17.34 21.53
N HIS A 881 38.25 18.04 20.76
CA HIS A 881 38.24 19.50 20.72
C HIS A 881 36.88 20.06 20.29
N HIS A 882 36.23 19.46 19.29
CA HIS A 882 34.91 19.89 18.82
C HIS A 882 33.82 19.68 19.87
N ILE A 883 33.82 18.54 20.57
CA ILE A 883 32.86 18.22 21.63
C ILE A 883 33.03 19.18 22.81
N ILE A 884 34.26 19.36 23.30
CA ILE A 884 34.56 20.28 24.40
C ILE A 884 34.16 21.70 24.02
N LYS A 885 34.46 22.13 22.80
CA LYS A 885 34.07 23.46 22.30
C LYS A 885 32.56 23.63 22.31
N THR A 886 31.81 22.65 21.80
CA THR A 886 30.34 22.68 21.77
C THR A 886 29.75 22.78 23.18
N HIS A 887 30.27 22.01 24.14
CA HIS A 887 29.84 22.07 25.54
C HIS A 887 30.19 23.39 26.20
N SER A 888 31.43 23.87 26.05
CA SER A 888 31.89 25.12 26.65
C SER A 888 31.07 26.33 26.18
N VAL A 889 30.70 26.36 24.90
CA VAL A 889 29.83 27.38 24.33
C VAL A 889 28.41 27.27 24.88
N GLY A 890 27.85 26.07 25.00
CA GLY A 890 26.53 25.85 25.61
C GLY A 890 26.47 26.30 27.08
N GLU A 891 27.54 26.05 27.85
CA GLU A 891 27.69 26.50 29.23
C GLU A 891 27.74 28.02 29.33
N LEU A 892 28.54 28.68 28.46
CA LEU A 892 28.63 30.13 28.38
C LEU A 892 27.27 30.78 28.09
N ILE A 893 26.50 30.26 27.14
CA ILE A 893 25.15 30.77 26.81
C ILE A 893 24.22 30.65 28.01
N LYS A 894 24.24 29.48 28.67
CA LYS A 894 23.36 29.22 29.80
C LYS A 894 23.74 30.10 31.00
N GLN A 895 25.03 30.26 31.29
CA GLN A 895 25.50 31.14 32.35
C GLN A 895 25.19 32.61 32.06
N HIS A 896 25.45 33.10 30.85
CA HIS A 896 25.13 34.48 30.46
C HIS A 896 23.64 34.79 30.57
N ALA A 897 22.76 33.81 30.30
CA ALA A 897 21.31 33.97 30.48
C ALA A 897 20.85 34.10 31.95
N TYR A 898 21.59 33.53 32.91
CA TYR A 898 21.28 33.64 34.35
C TYR A 898 22.05 34.78 35.04
N THR A 899 23.33 34.95 34.71
CA THR A 899 24.24 35.95 35.28
C THR A 899 25.13 36.52 34.18
N PRO A 900 24.96 37.79 33.76
CA PRO A 900 25.83 38.42 32.78
C PRO A 900 27.27 38.49 33.30
N LEU A 901 28.21 37.89 32.57
CA LEU A 901 29.64 37.86 32.92
C LEU A 901 30.33 39.17 32.48
N PRO A 902 31.22 39.78 33.30
CA PRO A 902 31.77 41.12 33.04
C PRO A 902 32.66 41.27 31.79
N ASP A 903 33.15 40.16 31.22
CA ASP A 903 34.09 40.16 30.07
C ASP A 903 33.57 39.36 28.86
N VAL A 904 32.28 38.97 28.87
CA VAL A 904 31.67 38.12 27.84
C VAL A 904 30.48 38.85 27.23
N ASP A 905 30.75 39.62 26.18
CA ASP A 905 29.72 40.30 25.38
C ASP A 905 29.04 39.34 24.40
N ASP A 906 27.83 39.69 23.93
CA ASP A 906 27.09 38.93 22.90
C ASP A 906 27.93 38.69 21.63
N ALA A 907 28.83 39.61 21.28
CA ALA A 907 29.74 39.49 20.16
C ALA A 907 30.84 38.43 20.37
N TYR A 908 31.29 38.22 21.61
CA TYR A 908 32.23 37.16 21.96
C TYR A 908 31.53 35.79 21.87
N ILE A 909 30.29 35.71 22.36
CA ILE A 909 29.45 34.50 22.30
C ILE A 909 29.21 34.12 20.83
N GLN A 910 28.89 35.06 19.94
CA GLN A 910 28.73 34.80 18.50
C GLN A 910 30.02 34.30 17.83
N ARG A 911 31.19 34.86 18.16
CA ARG A 911 32.48 34.37 17.63
C ARG A 911 32.82 32.96 18.13
N ALA A 912 32.50 32.65 19.39
CA ALA A 912 32.71 31.32 19.95
C ALA A 912 31.76 30.27 19.35
N LEU A 913 30.54 30.70 18.97
CA LEU A 913 29.49 29.90 18.33
C LEU A 913 29.69 29.62 16.84
N ALA A 914 30.47 30.43 16.12
CA ALA A 914 30.64 30.34 14.66
C ALA A 914 30.95 28.94 14.08
N PRO A 915 31.73 28.04 14.74
CA PRO A 915 31.97 26.69 14.23
C PRO A 915 30.93 25.65 14.64
N VAL A 916 29.95 26.02 15.47
CA VAL A 916 28.88 25.15 15.99
C VAL A 916 27.52 25.50 15.37
N ILE A 917 27.33 26.75 14.95
CA ILE A 917 26.14 27.18 14.20
C ILE A 917 26.20 26.56 12.80
N PRO A 918 25.10 25.98 12.30
CA PRO A 918 25.06 25.48 10.92
C PRO A 918 25.20 26.64 9.92
N ASP A 919 25.95 26.41 8.83
CA ASP A 919 26.14 27.41 7.76
C ASP A 919 24.81 27.91 7.18
N ILE A 920 23.79 27.04 7.20
CA ILE A 920 22.42 27.32 6.78
C ILE A 920 21.49 27.05 7.96
N ASP A 921 20.65 28.03 8.28
CA ASP A 921 19.64 27.86 9.33
C ASP A 921 18.74 26.64 9.03
N PRO A 922 18.45 25.76 10.01
CA PRO A 922 17.66 24.55 9.78
C PRO A 922 16.27 24.82 9.21
N THR A 923 15.65 25.95 9.60
CA THR A 923 14.33 26.32 9.06
C THR A 923 14.45 26.69 7.59
N LEU A 924 15.44 27.51 7.23
CA LEU A 924 15.72 27.88 5.84
C LEU A 924 16.13 26.68 4.99
N LEU A 925 16.93 25.74 5.53
CA LEU A 925 17.31 24.51 4.85
C LEU A 925 16.09 23.61 4.58
N ARG A 926 15.16 23.50 5.54
CA ARG A 926 13.88 22.80 5.33
C ARG A 926 13.06 23.48 4.22
N LYS A 927 13.04 24.83 4.17
CA LYS A 927 12.38 25.56 3.07
C LYS A 927 13.05 25.33 1.72
N TYR A 928 14.38 25.32 1.70
CA TYR A 928 15.19 25.07 0.52
C TYR A 928 14.91 23.68 -0.07
N ILE A 929 14.88 22.64 0.77
CA ILE A 929 14.57 21.26 0.34
C ILE A 929 13.14 21.19 -0.23
N ALA A 930 12.17 21.82 0.45
CA ALA A 930 10.79 21.87 -0.02
C ALA A 930 10.67 22.60 -1.37
N TYR A 931 11.33 23.74 -1.53
CA TYR A 931 11.37 24.50 -2.78
C TYR A 931 11.94 23.65 -3.92
N ALA A 932 13.12 23.05 -3.72
CA ALA A 932 13.80 22.24 -4.72
C ALA A 932 12.93 21.07 -5.22
N LYS A 933 12.20 20.40 -4.32
CA LYS A 933 11.29 19.30 -4.70
C LYS A 933 10.08 19.75 -5.51
N ARG A 934 9.60 20.99 -5.32
CA ARG A 934 8.42 21.55 -6.01
C ARG A 934 8.77 22.10 -7.39
N THR A 935 9.91 22.79 -7.53
CA THR A 935 10.21 23.60 -8.72
C THR A 935 11.19 22.94 -9.68
N CYS A 936 12.04 22.03 -9.20
CA CYS A 936 13.19 21.53 -9.97
C CYS A 936 12.97 20.09 -10.45
N PHE A 937 12.97 19.91 -11.78
CA PHE A 937 12.84 18.61 -12.45
C PHE A 937 13.98 18.45 -13.48
N PRO A 938 15.18 18.03 -13.02
CA PRO A 938 16.34 17.92 -13.91
C PRO A 938 16.22 16.84 -14.98
N ILE A 939 16.81 17.11 -16.14
CA ILE A 939 16.89 16.18 -17.29
C ILE A 939 18.36 15.76 -17.49
N LEU A 940 18.60 14.49 -17.86
CA LEU A 940 19.95 14.02 -18.20
C LEU A 940 20.46 14.68 -19.48
N SER A 941 21.70 15.18 -19.43
CA SER A 941 22.45 15.55 -20.62
C SER A 941 23.13 14.33 -21.26
N ASP A 942 23.38 14.39 -22.57
CA ASP A 942 24.05 13.30 -23.31
C ASP A 942 25.44 12.97 -22.71
N GLY A 943 26.20 14.01 -22.33
CA GLY A 943 27.52 13.82 -21.70
C GLY A 943 27.45 13.13 -20.32
N ALA A 944 26.43 13.44 -19.51
CA ALA A 944 26.22 12.76 -18.24
C ALA A 944 25.76 11.30 -18.44
N GLN A 945 24.92 11.05 -19.45
CA GLN A 945 24.45 9.71 -19.79
C GLN A 945 25.62 8.77 -20.14
N ASP A 946 26.53 9.21 -21.00
CA ASP A 946 27.71 8.41 -21.39
C ASP A 946 28.66 8.16 -20.19
N ALA A 947 28.84 9.15 -19.32
CA ALA A 947 29.64 9.01 -18.10
C ALA A 947 29.04 7.95 -17.14
N LEU A 948 27.72 7.95 -16.96
CA LEU A 948 27.02 6.96 -16.14
C LEU A 948 27.10 5.55 -16.72
N ILE A 949 26.86 5.40 -18.02
CA ILE A 949 26.92 4.10 -18.71
C ILE A 949 28.33 3.53 -18.64
N SER A 950 29.35 4.34 -18.95
CA SER A 950 30.75 3.90 -18.93
C SER A 950 31.21 3.50 -17.52
N TYR A 951 30.75 4.21 -16.48
CA TYR A 951 31.03 3.82 -15.10
C TYR A 951 30.32 2.52 -14.71
N TYR A 952 29.05 2.36 -15.06
CA TYR A 952 28.31 1.12 -14.81
C TYR A 952 28.95 -0.10 -15.49
N MET A 953 29.41 0.04 -16.73
CA MET A 953 30.15 -1.01 -17.43
C MET A 953 31.45 -1.37 -16.71
N ARG A 954 32.24 -0.37 -16.28
CA ARG A 954 33.45 -0.60 -15.46
C ARG A 954 33.14 -1.35 -14.17
N LEU A 955 32.10 -0.95 -13.44
CA LEU A 955 31.68 -1.64 -12.22
C LEU A 955 31.31 -3.11 -12.48
N ARG A 956 30.64 -3.38 -13.60
CA ARG A 956 30.24 -4.73 -13.98
C ARG A 956 31.44 -5.62 -14.33
N ASP A 957 32.43 -5.07 -15.02
CA ASP A 957 33.67 -5.77 -15.34
C ASP A 957 34.45 -6.12 -14.06
N LEU A 958 34.55 -5.17 -13.12
CA LEU A 958 35.16 -5.36 -11.80
C LEU A 958 34.44 -6.39 -10.90
N ALA A 959 33.16 -6.69 -11.19
CA ALA A 959 32.32 -7.60 -10.41
C ALA A 959 32.30 -9.05 -10.95
N SER A 960 33.04 -9.34 -12.02
CA SER A 960 33.13 -10.68 -12.60
C SER A 960 33.99 -11.61 -11.73
N GLY A 961 33.36 -12.29 -10.76
CA GLY A 961 33.96 -13.33 -9.92
C GLY A 961 33.53 -13.23 -8.45
N ASN A 962 32.76 -14.22 -7.97
CA ASN A 962 32.44 -14.61 -6.57
C ASN A 962 32.47 -13.56 -5.43
N LYS A 963 32.10 -12.30 -5.67
CA LYS A 963 32.05 -11.24 -4.65
C LYS A 963 30.71 -11.20 -3.89
N PRO A 964 30.66 -10.67 -2.65
CA PRO A 964 29.46 -10.70 -1.79
C PRO A 964 28.26 -9.89 -2.29
N VAL A 965 28.47 -8.89 -3.15
CA VAL A 965 27.40 -8.01 -3.65
C VAL A 965 27.39 -7.99 -5.19
N PRO A 966 26.35 -8.52 -5.85
CA PRO A 966 26.25 -8.49 -7.31
C PRO A 966 25.91 -7.07 -7.81
N VAL A 967 26.64 -6.61 -8.83
CA VAL A 967 26.34 -5.36 -9.55
C VAL A 967 25.17 -5.60 -10.49
N THR A 968 23.98 -5.13 -10.10
CA THR A 968 22.72 -5.30 -10.84
C THR A 968 22.34 -4.04 -11.62
N ALA A 969 21.38 -4.14 -12.54
CA ALA A 969 20.84 -2.98 -13.27
C ALA A 969 20.23 -1.91 -12.32
N ARG A 970 19.79 -2.31 -11.12
CA ARG A 970 19.32 -1.39 -10.06
C ARG A 970 20.38 -0.37 -9.65
N GLN A 971 21.67 -0.71 -9.74
CA GLN A 971 22.72 0.27 -9.44
C GLN A 971 22.78 1.40 -10.46
N LEU A 972 22.45 1.13 -11.73
CA LEU A 972 22.35 2.19 -12.72
C LEU A 972 21.16 3.12 -12.42
N GLU A 973 20.01 2.56 -12.03
CA GLU A 973 18.88 3.38 -11.57
C GLU A 973 19.22 4.22 -10.34
N ALA A 974 19.96 3.64 -9.38
CA ALA A 974 20.43 4.35 -8.19
C ALA A 974 21.35 5.53 -8.57
N LEU A 975 22.29 5.32 -9.49
CA LEU A 975 23.16 6.37 -10.00
C LEU A 975 22.37 7.51 -10.66
N VAL A 976 21.34 7.18 -11.45
CA VAL A 976 20.45 8.17 -12.06
C VAL A 976 19.68 8.96 -11.01
N ARG A 977 19.10 8.30 -9.99
CA ARG A 977 18.40 8.98 -8.88
C ARG A 977 19.32 9.92 -8.11
N LEU A 978 20.55 9.49 -7.83
CA LEU A 978 21.57 10.31 -7.16
C LEU A 978 21.95 11.52 -8.03
N ALA A 979 22.04 11.34 -9.36
CA ALA A 979 22.33 12.41 -10.32
C ALA A 979 21.25 13.47 -10.38
N GLU A 980 19.99 13.03 -10.42
CA GLU A 980 18.83 13.90 -10.31
C GLU A 980 18.82 14.66 -8.96
N ALA A 981 19.15 13.99 -7.85
CA ALA A 981 19.20 14.62 -6.53
C ALA A 981 20.33 15.66 -6.42
N SER A 982 21.50 15.40 -7.02
CA SER A 982 22.62 16.36 -7.06
C SER A 982 22.27 17.61 -7.85
N ALA A 983 21.66 17.45 -9.03
CA ALA A 983 21.21 18.58 -9.84
C ALA A 983 20.10 19.39 -9.15
N ARG A 984 19.17 18.71 -8.46
CA ARG A 984 18.14 19.35 -7.62
C ARG A 984 18.73 20.18 -6.48
N MET A 985 19.83 19.74 -5.88
CA MET A 985 20.43 20.46 -4.76
C MET A 985 20.96 21.84 -5.16
N ARG A 986 21.36 22.04 -6.43
CA ARG A 986 21.73 23.35 -7.00
C ARG A 986 20.61 24.05 -7.77
N LEU A 987 19.38 23.52 -7.73
CA LEU A 987 18.23 23.99 -8.50
C LEU A 987 18.46 24.03 -10.03
N SER A 988 19.28 23.10 -10.55
CA SER A 988 19.55 23.00 -11.99
C SER A 988 18.49 22.16 -12.71
N THR A 989 18.09 22.62 -13.89
CA THR A 989 17.16 21.92 -14.79
C THR A 989 17.84 20.85 -15.65
N THR A 990 19.17 20.79 -15.65
CA THR A 990 19.97 19.77 -16.37
C THR A 990 20.97 19.10 -15.43
N ILE A 991 21.25 17.82 -15.68
CA ILE A 991 22.28 17.05 -15.01
C ILE A 991 23.57 17.20 -15.82
N ASP A 992 24.59 17.79 -15.22
CA ASP A 992 25.88 18.02 -15.88
C ASP A 992 26.87 16.90 -15.54
N THR A 993 28.00 16.86 -16.26
CA THR A 993 29.08 15.89 -16.01
C THR A 993 29.70 16.06 -14.62
N GLU A 994 29.75 17.28 -14.09
CA GLU A 994 30.25 17.56 -12.74
C GLU A 994 29.41 16.90 -11.63
N ASP A 995 28.08 16.87 -11.80
CA ASP A 995 27.18 16.18 -10.88
C ASP A 995 27.48 14.69 -10.90
N THR A 996 27.67 14.14 -12.10
CA THR A 996 27.98 12.73 -12.30
C THR A 996 29.30 12.36 -11.62
N ASP A 997 30.39 13.08 -11.89
CA ASP A 997 31.72 12.80 -11.30
C ASP A 997 31.71 12.81 -9.76
N ARG A 998 30.97 13.76 -9.17
CA ARG A 998 30.79 13.82 -7.71
C ARG A 998 30.11 12.56 -7.16
N ILE A 999 29.05 12.10 -7.82
CA ILE A 999 28.31 10.91 -7.39
C ILE A 999 29.14 9.66 -7.59
N LEU A 1000 29.86 9.57 -8.70
CA LEU A 1000 30.79 8.47 -8.96
C LEU A 1000 31.83 8.37 -7.85
N LYS A 1001 32.33 9.51 -7.34
CA LYS A 1001 33.24 9.54 -6.19
C LYS A 1001 32.57 9.01 -4.90
N ILE A 1002 31.34 9.42 -4.60
CA ILE A 1002 30.61 8.96 -3.41
C ILE A 1002 30.37 7.44 -3.48
N VAL A 1003 29.94 6.95 -4.63
CA VAL A 1003 29.69 5.51 -4.87
C VAL A 1003 31.00 4.72 -4.82
N ASP A 1004 32.10 5.25 -5.36
CA ASP A 1004 33.42 4.63 -5.29
C ASP A 1004 33.94 4.55 -3.84
N VAL A 1005 33.75 5.61 -3.02
CA VAL A 1005 34.07 5.55 -1.58
C VAL A 1005 33.26 4.46 -0.87
N CYS A 1006 31.97 4.36 -1.16
CA CYS A 1006 31.08 3.33 -0.63
C CYS A 1006 31.55 1.92 -1.04
N LEU A 1007 31.85 1.69 -2.32
CA LEU A 1007 32.28 0.38 -2.83
C LEU A 1007 33.68 0.01 -2.35
N ARG A 1008 34.61 0.96 -2.25
CA ARG A 1008 35.96 0.72 -1.72
C ARG A 1008 35.91 0.27 -0.27
N GLN A 1009 35.06 0.86 0.56
CA GLN A 1009 34.90 0.46 1.96
C GLN A 1009 34.39 -0.98 2.09
N VAL A 1010 33.56 -1.45 1.16
CA VAL A 1010 33.03 -2.83 1.18
C VAL A 1010 33.99 -3.84 0.53
N ALA A 1011 34.88 -3.39 -0.35
CA ALA A 1011 35.82 -4.23 -1.11
C ALA A 1011 37.27 -4.23 -0.57
N TYR A 1012 37.57 -3.53 0.52
CA TYR A 1012 38.92 -3.40 1.08
C TYR A 1012 39.32 -4.60 1.96
N ASP A 1013 40.52 -5.16 1.71
CA ASP A 1013 41.20 -6.11 2.59
C ASP A 1013 42.34 -5.36 3.31
N ALA A 1014 42.37 -5.38 4.64
CA ALA A 1014 43.14 -4.44 5.46
C ALA A 1014 44.67 -4.61 5.41
N GLU A 1015 45.18 -5.73 4.87
CA GLU A 1015 46.62 -6.02 4.93
C GLU A 1015 47.45 -5.59 3.71
N THR A 1016 46.90 -5.50 2.49
CA THR A 1016 47.74 -5.52 1.27
C THR A 1016 47.74 -4.26 0.42
N GLY A 1017 46.83 -3.31 0.65
CA GLY A 1017 46.77 -2.06 -0.10
C GLY A 1017 46.73 -2.21 -1.63
N SER A 1018 46.36 -3.38 -2.15
CA SER A 1018 46.30 -3.67 -3.59
C SER A 1018 45.21 -4.68 -3.92
N PHE A 1019 44.58 -4.50 -5.08
CA PHE A 1019 43.56 -5.38 -5.63
C PHE A 1019 44.17 -6.73 -6.01
N ASP A 1020 43.70 -7.83 -5.44
CA ASP A 1020 43.98 -9.15 -6.01
C ASP A 1020 42.82 -10.15 -5.85
N ILE A 1021 42.46 -10.77 -6.97
CA ILE A 1021 41.21 -11.53 -7.19
C ILE A 1021 41.35 -13.00 -6.75
N ASP A 1022 42.56 -13.47 -6.46
CA ASP A 1022 42.84 -14.90 -6.20
C ASP A 1022 42.57 -15.39 -4.77
N LYS A 1023 42.19 -14.52 -3.82
CA LYS A 1023 41.89 -14.90 -2.42
C LYS A 1023 40.53 -15.61 -2.26
N LEU A 1024 39.62 -15.42 -3.23
CA LEU A 1024 38.21 -15.80 -3.14
C LEU A 1024 37.90 -17.30 -3.33
N VAL A 1025 38.85 -18.11 -3.82
CA VAL A 1025 38.56 -19.52 -4.13
C VAL A 1025 38.98 -20.50 -3.01
N THR A 1026 39.87 -20.12 -2.09
CA THR A 1026 40.32 -21.08 -1.05
C THR A 1026 40.69 -20.49 0.32
N GLY A 1027 40.53 -19.18 0.54
CA GLY A 1027 40.78 -18.56 1.85
C GLY A 1027 42.26 -18.46 2.27
N VAL A 1028 43.20 -18.78 1.38
CA VAL A 1028 44.65 -18.73 1.66
C VAL A 1028 45.38 -17.95 0.54
N MET A 1029 46.34 -17.08 0.90
CA MET A 1029 47.19 -16.34 -0.07
C MET A 1029 47.88 -17.30 -1.05
N LYS A 1030 48.13 -16.91 -2.31
CA LYS A 1030 48.85 -17.77 -3.29
C LYS A 1030 50.19 -18.28 -2.72
N SER A 1031 50.97 -17.40 -2.10
CA SER A 1031 52.21 -17.73 -1.40
C SER A 1031 52.01 -18.75 -0.28
N GLN A 1032 50.96 -18.59 0.52
CA GLN A 1032 50.64 -19.49 1.63
C GLN A 1032 50.02 -20.82 1.15
N ARG A 1033 49.30 -20.83 0.02
CA ARG A 1033 48.84 -22.03 -0.68
C ARG A 1033 50.00 -22.83 -1.24
N ASP A 1034 50.97 -22.14 -1.85
CA ASP A 1034 52.20 -22.75 -2.34
C ASP A 1034 53.02 -23.32 -1.17
N ILE A 1035 53.07 -22.65 -0.02
CA ILE A 1035 53.69 -23.19 1.21
C ILE A 1035 52.92 -24.43 1.69
N ILE A 1036 51.59 -24.39 1.81
CA ILE A 1036 50.78 -25.54 2.27
C ILE A 1036 50.91 -26.74 1.31
N ARG A 1037 50.89 -26.49 -0.01
CA ARG A 1037 51.11 -27.53 -1.03
C ARG A 1037 52.50 -28.14 -0.87
N SER A 1038 53.53 -27.29 -0.75
CA SER A 1038 54.92 -27.73 -0.60
C SER A 1038 55.13 -28.49 0.71
N VAL A 1039 54.48 -28.08 1.81
CA VAL A 1039 54.49 -28.81 3.09
C VAL A 1039 53.84 -30.20 2.94
N LYS A 1040 52.65 -30.29 2.33
CA LYS A 1040 51.96 -31.58 2.12
C LYS A 1040 52.73 -32.49 1.15
N GLU A 1041 53.37 -31.93 0.12
CA GLU A 1041 54.23 -32.67 -0.81
C GLU A 1041 55.54 -33.14 -0.15
N ALA A 1042 56.21 -32.30 0.63
CA ALA A 1042 57.39 -32.68 1.40
C ALA A 1042 57.08 -33.85 2.36
N ILE A 1043 55.96 -33.77 3.07
CA ILE A 1043 55.52 -34.86 3.96
C ILE A 1043 55.22 -36.14 3.17
N ARG A 1044 54.56 -36.06 1.99
CA ARG A 1044 54.31 -37.24 1.14
C ARG A 1044 55.59 -37.85 0.57
N ASN A 1045 56.52 -37.02 0.12
CA ASN A 1045 57.79 -37.47 -0.45
C ASN A 1045 58.67 -38.16 0.60
N ILE A 1046 58.68 -37.68 1.84
CA ILE A 1046 59.41 -38.30 2.95
C ILE A 1046 58.72 -39.59 3.43
N SER A 1047 57.38 -39.62 3.42
CA SER A 1047 56.63 -40.73 4.02
C SER A 1047 56.52 -42.00 3.17
N GLY A 1048 56.69 -41.94 1.84
CA GLY A 1048 56.70 -43.10 0.94
C GLY A 1048 55.47 -44.05 1.05
N ASP A 1049 55.54 -45.23 0.41
CA ASP A 1049 54.48 -46.26 0.42
C ASP A 1049 54.25 -46.94 1.79
N SER A 1050 54.92 -46.47 2.84
CA SER A 1050 54.88 -47.06 4.19
C SER A 1050 54.30 -46.09 5.22
N GLY A 1051 53.02 -45.75 5.07
CA GLY A 1051 52.17 -45.51 6.25
C GLY A 1051 52.47 -44.29 7.14
N GLY A 1052 53.05 -43.22 6.61
CA GLY A 1052 52.67 -41.84 6.96
C GLY A 1052 53.16 -41.29 8.30
N GLN A 1053 54.45 -41.02 8.45
CA GLN A 1053 54.99 -40.02 9.39
C GLN A 1053 56.25 -39.39 8.78
N ALA A 1054 56.37 -38.07 8.79
CA ALA A 1054 57.57 -37.34 8.37
C ALA A 1054 58.18 -36.59 9.56
N LYS A 1055 59.51 -36.53 9.64
CA LYS A 1055 60.22 -35.83 10.71
C LYS A 1055 60.15 -34.32 10.47
N LEU A 1056 59.80 -33.55 11.50
CA LEU A 1056 59.56 -32.10 11.39
C LEU A 1056 60.79 -31.33 10.89
N ASP A 1057 61.98 -31.68 11.39
CA ASP A 1057 63.23 -31.02 10.99
C ASP A 1057 63.56 -31.21 9.50
N GLU A 1058 63.33 -32.41 8.96
CA GLU A 1058 63.58 -32.71 7.54
C GLU A 1058 62.61 -31.97 6.61
N VAL A 1059 61.34 -31.81 7.05
CA VAL A 1059 60.34 -31.02 6.33
C VAL A 1059 60.72 -29.54 6.33
N LEU A 1060 61.21 -29.01 7.46
CA LEU A 1060 61.68 -27.63 7.57
C LEU A 1060 62.88 -27.38 6.66
N ASP A 1061 63.87 -28.27 6.63
CA ASP A 1061 65.09 -28.10 5.84
C ASP A 1061 64.80 -28.10 4.33
N ILE A 1062 63.91 -28.98 3.84
CA ILE A 1062 63.50 -29.01 2.42
C ILE A 1062 62.79 -27.72 2.02
N LEU A 1063 61.91 -27.21 2.87
CA LEU A 1063 61.13 -26.00 2.59
C LEU A 1063 61.98 -24.73 2.66
N VAL A 1064 62.98 -24.69 3.53
CA VAL A 1064 63.97 -23.60 3.56
C VAL A 1064 64.85 -23.62 2.31
N GLN A 1065 65.25 -24.80 1.81
CA GLN A 1065 65.98 -24.92 0.54
C GLN A 1065 65.16 -24.47 -0.68
N GLN A 1066 63.82 -24.58 -0.61
CA GLN A 1066 62.91 -24.06 -1.63
C GLN A 1066 62.69 -22.54 -1.56
N GLY A 1067 63.36 -21.84 -0.64
CA GLY A 1067 63.35 -20.38 -0.54
C GLY A 1067 62.29 -19.79 0.39
N PHE A 1068 61.62 -20.60 1.21
CA PHE A 1068 60.65 -20.13 2.20
C PHE A 1068 61.34 -19.78 3.53
N SER A 1069 60.90 -18.71 4.20
CA SER A 1069 61.42 -18.31 5.51
C SER A 1069 60.96 -19.25 6.62
N ARG A 1070 61.88 -19.68 7.49
CA ARG A 1070 61.64 -20.63 8.58
C ARG A 1070 60.43 -20.28 9.46
N ASP A 1071 60.33 -19.03 9.91
CA ASP A 1071 59.23 -18.57 10.78
C ASP A 1071 57.85 -18.74 10.13
N LYS A 1072 57.73 -18.52 8.82
CA LYS A 1072 56.46 -18.68 8.09
C LYS A 1072 56.06 -20.15 7.94
N ILE A 1073 57.03 -21.04 7.78
CA ILE A 1073 56.78 -22.48 7.67
C ILE A 1073 56.31 -23.02 9.02
N GLU A 1074 56.99 -22.68 10.11
CA GLU A 1074 56.64 -23.11 11.47
C GLU A 1074 55.23 -22.63 11.85
N HIS A 1075 54.89 -21.36 11.57
CA HIS A 1075 53.55 -20.83 11.81
C HIS A 1075 52.47 -21.56 10.99
N THR A 1076 52.77 -21.90 9.73
CA THR A 1076 51.82 -22.62 8.85
C THR A 1076 51.60 -24.07 9.33
N ILE A 1077 52.65 -24.75 9.80
CA ILE A 1077 52.54 -26.10 10.36
C ILE A 1077 51.72 -26.09 11.66
N GLU A 1078 51.90 -25.10 12.54
CA GLU A 1078 51.07 -24.94 13.73
C GLU A 1078 49.58 -24.70 13.39
N GLN A 1079 49.29 -23.86 12.39
CA GLN A 1079 47.93 -23.63 11.92
C GLN A 1079 47.28 -24.92 11.40
N LEU A 1080 48.02 -25.71 10.59
CA LEU A 1080 47.54 -26.98 10.07
C LEU A 1080 47.31 -28.03 11.18
N LYS A 1081 48.13 -28.02 12.23
CA LYS A 1081 47.90 -28.86 13.43
C LYS A 1081 46.63 -28.45 14.18
N ARG A 1082 46.41 -27.14 14.39
CA ARG A 1082 45.18 -26.62 15.02
C ARG A 1082 43.93 -26.91 14.20
N GLY A 1083 44.04 -26.86 12.87
CA GLY A 1083 42.95 -27.15 11.94
C GLY A 1083 42.62 -28.63 11.77
N GLY A 1084 43.43 -29.54 12.31
CA GLY A 1084 43.24 -30.99 12.20
C GLY A 1084 43.70 -31.61 10.87
N ASP A 1085 44.34 -30.81 10.00
CA ASP A 1085 44.89 -31.22 8.69
C ASP A 1085 46.25 -31.93 8.81
N LEU A 1086 46.96 -31.70 9.92
CA LEU A 1086 48.18 -32.41 10.30
C LEU A 1086 48.02 -32.98 11.72
N LEU A 1087 48.39 -34.24 11.89
CA LEU A 1087 48.45 -34.93 13.17
C LEU A 1087 49.92 -35.08 13.61
N GLU A 1088 50.20 -34.83 14.89
CA GLU A 1088 51.49 -35.13 15.52
C GLU A 1088 51.36 -36.37 16.43
N PRO A 1089 51.50 -37.60 15.91
CA PRO A 1089 51.37 -38.82 16.71
C PRO A 1089 52.52 -39.02 17.71
N ARG A 1090 53.70 -38.45 17.45
CA ARG A 1090 54.87 -38.45 18.33
C ARG A 1090 55.57 -37.10 18.23
N HIS A 1091 56.12 -36.62 19.34
CA HIS A 1091 56.83 -35.34 19.40
C HIS A 1091 57.93 -35.30 18.32
N GLY A 1092 57.83 -34.33 17.40
CA GLY A 1092 58.76 -34.15 16.27
C GLY A 1092 58.43 -34.92 14.99
N TYR A 1093 57.30 -35.65 14.93
CA TYR A 1093 56.83 -36.37 13.74
C TYR A 1093 55.42 -35.92 13.35
N ILE A 1094 55.26 -35.49 12.10
CA ILE A 1094 53.99 -34.98 11.56
C ILE A 1094 53.45 -35.91 10.47
N LYS A 1095 52.13 -36.07 10.43
CA LYS A 1095 51.39 -36.89 9.45
C LYS A 1095 50.23 -36.06 8.88
N VAL A 1096 49.97 -36.17 7.58
CA VAL A 1096 48.75 -35.60 6.97
C VAL A 1096 47.56 -36.50 7.33
N THR A 1097 46.51 -35.87 7.85
CA THR A 1097 45.30 -36.56 8.34
C THR A 1097 44.42 -37.09 7.22
#